data_AF-A0A8J9SA37-F1
#
_entry.id   AF-A0A8J9SA37-F1
#
_cell.length_a   1.000
_cell.length_b   1.000
_cell.length_c   1.000
_cell.angle_alpha   90.00
_cell.angle_beta   90.00
_cell.angle_gamma   90.00
#
_symmetry.space_group_name_H-M   'P 1'
#
loop_
_entity.id
_entity.type
_entity.pdbx_description
1 polymer ?
#
loop_
_entity_poly.entity_id
_entity_poly.type
_entity_poly.pdbx_seq_one_letter_code
_entity_poly.pdbx_strand_id
1 'polypeptide(L)'
;MLATAIGLGIGAVGGISVGNILFAGKLPERDLTNFSLEADNDETVPMPPAAKDGNVQGKPRSFLPYAPAWAKHPDYDRVLWMNTVLRTMWPYYNHAIGQQTLEQTNPIIAEQLKPYPFIQAVDIEVLDLGTKPPAIGGAKTYTSSVDEAILEAPVLWGSDMRVRVAVRIKLGGYVLYLPVEVSNVQVRADARITLAPLVETLPCLGAVTISLLDPPHLDVSLSLIGGLDLLILPGIREAVHFALQKVLGDLIVYPNRMTFDIMPGGGKPPEPVGMLVVKVKSITDIHGGGDLFSKVDPFVQLSVRDGRKLSTKTVWNNKNPEYNEVLNFIVDDPKTQSLTAFLKDHDFPFHKTLGITEIPLVDADFMVNPRKVVQLDTPLFKPEAHGHLLKLSKVGAGASAASQQATASQMAGPEGADAKDAEESHDPDAKKATKDLDRLAKKDPSRYKKAEVGYLHLEVQFCPFKSAGEAAEKDPVKTKKPGERTMIRRMTRSNITSEHKGVLTVHVISASNLTTPNEHGDVDPFVELALFDPAKNETERQETSKQVNEPDPKWGEKFDFIMASATSVLNIVVYDTLGWMEGRLSLKGLTGRKETKQKIGNLRLHISEVVRNGKIRDSWALQDTQQGDITLALTWTSIQLDAESDIKAEPSNGKEADDNEE
;
A
#
# COMPACT_ATOMS: atom_id res chain seq x y z
N MET A 1 61.98 1.29 5.68
CA MET A 1 60.68 1.59 5.04
C MET A 1 60.71 1.23 3.55
N LEU A 2 61.55 1.86 2.71
CA LEU A 2 61.66 1.50 1.29
C LEU A 2 62.32 0.11 1.06
N ALA A 3 63.37 -0.22 1.81
CA ALA A 3 64.04 -1.53 1.76
C ALA A 3 63.16 -2.68 2.30
N THR A 4 62.28 -2.40 3.27
CA THR A 4 61.31 -3.37 3.79
C THR A 4 60.14 -3.62 2.83
N ALA A 5 59.71 -2.61 2.08
CA ALA A 5 58.70 -2.76 1.03
C ALA A 5 59.25 -3.51 -0.22
N ILE A 6 60.51 -3.24 -0.60
CA ILE A 6 61.18 -3.96 -1.69
C ILE A 6 61.49 -5.42 -1.27
N GLY A 7 61.87 -5.65 -0.01
CA GLY A 7 62.08 -6.99 0.55
C GLY A 7 60.80 -7.83 0.62
N LEU A 8 59.65 -7.23 0.94
CA LEU A 8 58.34 -7.89 0.87
C LEU A 8 57.89 -8.16 -0.57
N GLY A 9 58.14 -7.23 -1.51
CA GLY A 9 57.81 -7.41 -2.93
C GLY A 9 58.60 -8.54 -3.59
N ILE A 10 59.90 -8.64 -3.33
CA ILE A 10 60.76 -9.70 -3.88
C ILE A 10 60.52 -11.03 -3.15
N GLY A 11 60.28 -11.01 -1.83
CA GLY A 11 59.95 -12.19 -1.04
C GLY A 11 58.58 -12.79 -1.36
N ALA A 12 57.57 -11.97 -1.67
CA ALA A 12 56.26 -12.43 -2.10
C ALA A 12 56.33 -13.08 -3.48
N VAL A 13 57.01 -12.47 -4.46
CA VAL A 13 57.17 -13.04 -5.82
C VAL A 13 58.00 -14.33 -5.80
N GLY A 14 59.04 -14.40 -4.96
CA GLY A 14 59.83 -15.62 -4.76
C GLY A 14 59.07 -16.73 -4.03
N GLY A 15 58.29 -16.39 -3.00
CA GLY A 15 57.43 -17.33 -2.27
C GLY A 15 56.26 -17.87 -3.10
N ILE A 16 55.69 -17.04 -3.98
CA ILE A 16 54.63 -17.42 -4.94
C ILE A 16 55.17 -18.43 -5.97
N SER A 17 56.42 -18.26 -6.42
CA SER A 17 57.06 -19.17 -7.39
C SER A 17 57.38 -20.54 -6.78
N VAL A 18 57.80 -20.58 -5.51
CA VAL A 18 58.12 -21.82 -4.77
C VAL A 18 56.86 -22.53 -4.28
N GLY A 19 55.81 -21.79 -3.91
CA GLY A 19 54.51 -22.33 -3.51
C GLY A 19 53.80 -23.09 -4.64
N ASN A 20 53.88 -22.58 -5.87
CA ASN A 20 53.30 -23.25 -7.04
C ASN A 20 53.96 -24.61 -7.34
N ILE A 21 55.23 -24.80 -6.97
CA ILE A 21 55.95 -26.07 -7.18
C ILE A 21 55.66 -27.07 -6.04
N LEU A 22 55.47 -26.59 -4.81
CA LEU A 22 55.27 -27.45 -3.64
C LEU A 22 53.81 -27.88 -3.41
N PHE A 23 52.83 -27.10 -3.87
CA PHE A 23 51.40 -27.31 -3.54
C PHE A 23 50.50 -27.64 -4.73
N ALA A 24 51.03 -27.71 -5.96
CA ALA A 24 50.25 -28.07 -7.16
C ALA A 24 49.55 -29.45 -7.07
N GLY A 25 50.04 -30.36 -6.23
CA GLY A 25 49.50 -31.73 -6.10
C GLY A 25 48.44 -31.93 -5.01
N LYS A 26 47.98 -30.89 -4.31
CA LYS A 26 47.00 -31.01 -3.20
C LYS A 26 45.84 -30.02 -3.29
N LEU A 27 45.46 -29.59 -4.49
CA LEU A 27 44.18 -28.92 -4.65
C LEU A 27 43.09 -30.00 -4.62
N PRO A 28 42.17 -30.00 -3.64
CA PRO A 28 40.99 -30.86 -3.75
C PRO A 28 40.30 -30.51 -5.06
N GLU A 29 39.91 -31.52 -5.84
CA GLU A 29 39.11 -31.34 -7.04
C GLU A 29 37.87 -30.53 -6.64
N ARG A 30 37.88 -29.23 -6.96
CA ARG A 30 36.72 -28.33 -6.90
C ARG A 30 35.82 -28.64 -8.09
N ASP A 31 35.50 -29.93 -8.29
CA ASP A 31 34.60 -30.36 -9.34
C ASP A 31 33.17 -30.10 -8.87
N LEU A 32 32.75 -28.86 -9.09
CA LEU A 32 31.50 -28.25 -8.64
C LEU A 32 30.31 -28.57 -9.55
N THR A 33 30.47 -29.58 -10.41
CA THR A 33 29.41 -30.19 -11.21
C THR A 33 28.38 -30.91 -10.35
N ASN A 34 28.72 -31.29 -9.11
CA ASN A 34 27.86 -32.09 -8.22
C ASN A 34 26.74 -31.31 -7.49
N PHE A 35 26.62 -29.99 -7.69
CA PHE A 35 25.43 -29.22 -7.31
C PHE A 35 24.45 -29.05 -8.48
N SER A 36 24.54 -29.89 -9.52
CA SER A 36 23.55 -29.87 -10.60
C SER A 36 22.30 -30.66 -10.19
N LEU A 37 21.16 -29.98 -10.29
CA LEU A 37 19.83 -30.61 -10.29
C LEU A 37 19.61 -31.50 -11.53
N GLU A 38 20.59 -31.66 -12.42
CA GLU A 38 20.48 -32.58 -13.55
C GLU A 38 20.42 -34.03 -13.05
N ALA A 39 21.12 -34.33 -11.94
CA ALA A 39 21.00 -35.63 -11.27
C ALA A 39 19.58 -35.89 -10.70
N ASP A 40 18.88 -34.84 -10.27
CA ASP A 40 17.47 -34.94 -9.81
C ASP A 40 16.47 -35.10 -10.97
N ASN A 41 16.89 -34.81 -12.21
CA ASN A 41 16.07 -34.92 -13.42
C ASN A 41 16.48 -36.11 -14.31
N ASP A 42 17.45 -36.91 -13.88
CA ASP A 42 17.86 -38.12 -14.59
C ASP A 42 16.90 -39.27 -14.27
N GLU A 43 15.89 -39.46 -15.13
CA GLU A 43 14.91 -40.55 -15.02
C GLU A 43 15.54 -41.95 -15.12
N THR A 44 16.81 -42.06 -15.52
CA THR A 44 17.53 -43.34 -15.59
C THR A 44 18.09 -43.80 -14.24
N VAL A 45 18.13 -42.91 -13.24
CA VAL A 45 18.54 -43.26 -11.88
C VAL A 45 17.34 -43.90 -11.15
N PRO A 46 17.37 -45.21 -10.85
CA PRO A 46 16.26 -45.86 -10.18
C PRO A 46 16.11 -45.30 -8.77
N MET A 47 14.91 -44.81 -8.45
CA MET A 47 14.57 -44.36 -7.11
C MET A 47 14.79 -45.52 -6.12
N PRO A 48 15.59 -45.34 -5.05
CA PRO A 48 15.82 -46.41 -4.11
C PRO A 48 14.48 -46.83 -3.45
N PRO A 49 14.28 -48.13 -3.20
CA PRO A 49 13.05 -48.62 -2.60
C PRO A 49 12.83 -47.95 -1.24
N ALA A 50 11.58 -47.58 -0.96
CA ALA A 50 11.20 -47.01 0.32
C ALA A 50 11.68 -47.93 1.46
N ALA A 51 12.25 -47.33 2.52
CA ALA A 51 12.70 -48.09 3.68
C ALA A 51 11.51 -48.87 4.26
N LYS A 52 11.64 -50.20 4.32
CA LYS A 52 10.56 -51.13 4.71
C LYS A 52 9.97 -50.85 6.10
N ASP A 53 10.71 -50.14 6.95
CA ASP A 53 10.37 -49.91 8.36
C ASP A 53 9.96 -48.45 8.64
N GLY A 54 9.76 -47.63 7.60
CA GLY A 54 9.40 -46.20 7.73
C GLY A 54 10.48 -45.30 8.36
N ASN A 55 11.56 -45.87 8.88
CA ASN A 55 12.67 -45.17 9.51
C ASN A 55 13.93 -45.19 8.63
N VAL A 56 14.44 -44.00 8.31
CA VAL A 56 15.76 -43.83 7.68
C VAL A 56 16.84 -44.18 8.72
N GLN A 57 17.39 -45.40 8.63
CA GLN A 57 18.47 -45.87 9.51
C GLN A 57 19.85 -45.82 8.81
N GLY A 58 20.94 -45.66 9.58
CA GLY A 58 22.31 -45.73 9.07
C GLY A 58 22.81 -44.48 8.33
N LYS A 59 23.73 -44.66 7.36
CA LYS A 59 24.35 -43.58 6.56
C LYS A 59 23.35 -42.62 5.88
N PRO A 60 22.18 -43.06 5.38
CA PRO A 60 21.15 -42.15 4.88
C PRO A 60 20.66 -41.11 5.90
N ARG A 61 20.65 -41.45 7.20
CA ARG A 61 20.21 -40.55 8.29
C ARG A 61 21.20 -39.39 8.49
N SER A 62 22.49 -39.59 8.25
CA SER A 62 23.48 -38.51 8.29
C SER A 62 23.34 -37.51 7.14
N PHE A 63 22.57 -37.85 6.10
CA PHE A 63 22.26 -36.93 5.00
C PHE A 63 20.98 -36.12 5.23
N LEU A 64 20.14 -36.48 6.22
CA LEU A 64 18.92 -35.73 6.55
C LEU A 64 19.18 -34.23 6.85
N PRO A 65 20.26 -33.83 7.56
CA PRO A 65 20.58 -32.42 7.74
C PRO A 65 20.86 -31.65 6.43
N TYR A 66 21.15 -32.35 5.34
CA TYR A 66 21.43 -31.76 4.02
C TYR A 66 20.25 -31.87 3.05
N ALA A 67 19.17 -32.54 3.44
CA ALA A 67 17.97 -32.65 2.63
C ALA A 67 17.33 -31.25 2.35
N PRO A 68 16.63 -31.09 1.23
CA PRO A 68 15.94 -29.83 0.91
C PRO A 68 14.83 -29.52 1.92
N ALA A 69 14.44 -28.25 2.04
CA ALA A 69 13.50 -27.79 3.07
C ALA A 69 12.16 -28.53 3.01
N TRP A 70 11.60 -28.73 1.81
CA TRP A 70 10.36 -29.48 1.59
C TRP A 70 10.42 -30.96 2.01
N ALA A 71 11.62 -31.56 2.09
CA ALA A 71 11.79 -32.94 2.54
C ALA A 71 11.88 -33.04 4.08
N LYS A 72 12.29 -31.95 4.74
CA LYS A 72 12.46 -31.87 6.18
C LYS A 72 11.23 -31.32 6.89
N HIS A 73 10.51 -30.41 6.22
CA HIS A 73 9.45 -29.62 6.80
C HIS A 73 8.18 -29.75 5.94
N PRO A 74 7.05 -30.15 6.54
CA PRO A 74 5.81 -30.41 5.80
C PRO A 74 5.09 -29.15 5.29
N ASP A 75 5.50 -27.97 5.76
CA ASP A 75 4.99 -26.65 5.38
C ASP A 75 5.73 -26.04 4.18
N TYR A 76 6.70 -26.76 3.61
CA TYR A 76 7.42 -26.37 2.40
C TYR A 76 6.97 -27.21 1.21
N ASP A 77 6.55 -26.53 0.15
CA ASP A 77 6.17 -27.15 -1.12
C ASP A 77 7.32 -27.20 -2.12
N ARG A 78 7.31 -28.21 -2.98
CA ARG A 78 8.21 -28.31 -4.13
C ARG A 78 7.74 -27.37 -5.25
N VAL A 79 8.64 -26.53 -5.74
CA VAL A 79 8.35 -25.53 -6.79
C VAL A 79 9.16 -25.77 -8.06
N LEU A 80 9.08 -26.99 -8.60
CA LEU A 80 9.84 -27.38 -9.79
C LEU A 80 9.50 -26.49 -11.01
N TRP A 81 8.23 -26.15 -11.18
CA TRP A 81 7.78 -25.30 -12.29
C TRP A 81 8.47 -23.92 -12.29
N MET A 82 8.72 -23.35 -11.11
CA MET A 82 9.36 -22.04 -10.97
C MET A 82 10.84 -22.12 -11.37
N ASN A 83 11.52 -23.20 -11.02
CA ASN A 83 12.90 -23.47 -11.47
C ASN A 83 12.96 -23.67 -12.99
N THR A 84 11.98 -24.34 -13.60
CA THR A 84 11.88 -24.49 -15.06
C THR A 84 11.72 -23.14 -15.75
N VAL A 85 10.81 -22.30 -15.26
CA VAL A 85 10.58 -20.94 -15.78
C VAL A 85 11.83 -20.08 -15.66
N LEU A 86 12.50 -20.11 -14.50
CA LEU A 86 13.74 -19.37 -14.27
C LEU A 86 14.88 -19.83 -15.19
N ARG A 87 15.03 -21.14 -15.45
CA ARG A 87 16.00 -21.67 -16.43
C ARG A 87 15.74 -21.13 -17.83
N THR A 88 14.49 -21.09 -18.26
CA THR A 88 14.12 -20.56 -19.59
C THR A 88 14.42 -19.06 -19.72
N MET A 89 14.22 -18.28 -18.65
CA MET A 89 14.46 -16.84 -18.66
C MET A 89 15.92 -16.45 -18.38
N TRP A 90 16.74 -17.37 -17.87
CA TRP A 90 18.10 -17.08 -17.37
C TRP A 90 19.01 -16.35 -18.37
N PRO A 91 19.08 -16.71 -19.67
CA PRO A 91 19.94 -16.01 -20.62
C PRO A 91 19.61 -14.51 -20.73
N TYR A 92 18.32 -14.16 -20.64
CA TYR A 92 17.85 -12.78 -20.68
C TYR A 92 18.20 -12.05 -19.39
N TYR A 93 18.02 -12.70 -18.23
CA TYR A 93 18.42 -12.13 -16.94
C TYR A 93 19.93 -11.89 -16.87
N ASN A 94 20.74 -12.84 -17.30
CA ASN A 94 22.20 -12.70 -17.30
C ASN A 94 22.63 -11.45 -18.08
N HIS A 95 22.10 -11.27 -19.29
CA HIS A 95 22.41 -10.10 -20.11
C HIS A 95 21.94 -8.79 -19.47
N ALA A 96 20.68 -8.71 -19.04
CA ALA A 96 20.09 -7.49 -18.50
C ALA A 96 20.71 -7.07 -17.16
N ILE A 97 20.87 -8.01 -16.22
CA ILE A 97 21.47 -7.74 -14.91
C ILE A 97 22.95 -7.38 -15.07
N GLY A 98 23.66 -8.06 -15.98
CA GLY A 98 25.06 -7.75 -16.29
C GLY A 98 25.24 -6.30 -16.73
N GLN A 99 24.48 -5.86 -17.74
CA GLN A 99 24.55 -4.48 -18.24
C GLN A 99 24.17 -3.45 -17.17
N GLN A 100 23.03 -3.64 -16.51
CA GLN A 100 22.54 -2.70 -15.51
C GLN A 100 23.51 -2.58 -14.32
N THR A 101 24.11 -3.69 -13.88
CA THR A 101 25.08 -3.67 -12.79
C THR A 101 26.35 -2.91 -13.18
N LEU A 102 26.85 -3.07 -14.41
CA LEU A 102 28.02 -2.34 -14.90
C LEU A 102 27.77 -0.82 -14.93
N GLU A 103 26.60 -0.41 -15.43
CA GLU A 103 26.22 1.01 -15.54
C GLU A 103 26.02 1.67 -14.17
N GLN A 104 25.45 0.95 -13.20
CA GLN A 104 25.18 1.49 -11.87
C GLN A 104 26.39 1.41 -10.93
N THR A 105 27.18 0.34 -10.99
CA THR A 105 28.20 0.02 -9.97
C THR A 105 29.52 0.74 -10.22
N ASN A 106 29.97 0.85 -11.48
CA ASN A 106 31.26 1.50 -11.79
C ASN A 106 31.34 2.96 -11.30
N PRO A 107 30.29 3.81 -11.47
CA PRO A 107 30.28 5.16 -10.89
C PRO A 107 30.36 5.17 -9.36
N ILE A 108 29.65 4.25 -8.69
CA ILE A 108 29.66 4.13 -7.22
C ILE A 108 31.05 3.74 -6.73
N ILE A 109 31.68 2.75 -7.37
CA ILE A 109 33.05 2.32 -7.05
C ILE A 109 34.02 3.49 -7.21
N ALA A 110 33.95 4.22 -8.34
CA ALA A 110 34.80 5.38 -8.57
C ALA A 110 34.64 6.46 -7.49
N GLU A 111 33.41 6.68 -6.99
CA GLU A 111 33.16 7.62 -5.91
C GLU A 111 33.73 7.15 -4.57
N GLN A 112 33.52 5.88 -4.19
CA GLN A 112 34.01 5.30 -2.94
C GLN A 112 35.55 5.21 -2.88
N LEU A 113 36.22 5.20 -4.03
CA LEU A 113 37.68 5.10 -4.11
C LEU A 113 38.41 6.45 -4.07
N LYS A 114 37.70 7.59 -4.19
CA LYS A 114 38.28 8.94 -4.05
C LYS A 114 39.19 9.15 -2.82
N PRO A 115 38.92 8.54 -1.64
CA PRO A 115 39.79 8.68 -0.46
C PRO A 115 41.15 7.96 -0.56
N TYR A 116 41.35 7.08 -1.55
CA TYR A 116 42.56 6.25 -1.69
C TYR A 116 43.38 6.66 -2.92
N PRO A 117 44.27 7.68 -2.82
CA PRO A 117 44.97 8.26 -3.97
C PRO A 117 45.98 7.31 -4.64
N PHE A 118 46.29 6.19 -4.02
CA PHE A 118 47.13 5.13 -4.60
C PHE A 118 46.35 4.19 -5.53
N ILE A 119 45.01 4.18 -5.49
CA ILE A 119 44.16 3.42 -6.42
C ILE A 119 43.64 4.41 -7.47
N GLN A 120 44.06 4.25 -8.72
CA GLN A 120 43.71 5.16 -9.80
C GLN A 120 42.34 4.84 -10.40
N ALA A 121 42.00 3.56 -10.53
CA ALA A 121 40.71 3.09 -11.01
C ALA A 121 40.47 1.63 -10.58
N VAL A 122 39.20 1.29 -10.37
CA VAL A 122 38.72 -0.09 -10.26
C VAL A 122 37.49 -0.17 -11.14
N ASP A 123 37.64 -0.86 -12.27
CA ASP A 123 36.58 -0.97 -13.26
C ASP A 123 36.17 -2.44 -13.37
N ILE A 124 34.87 -2.70 -13.33
CA ILE A 124 34.34 -4.01 -13.71
C ILE A 124 34.32 -4.03 -15.25
N GLU A 125 35.19 -4.83 -15.85
CA GLU A 125 35.33 -4.94 -17.31
C GLU A 125 34.36 -5.96 -17.91
N VAL A 126 34.13 -7.05 -17.19
CA VAL A 126 33.25 -8.14 -17.62
C VAL A 126 32.45 -8.60 -16.41
N LEU A 127 31.14 -8.70 -16.58
CA LEU A 127 30.22 -9.30 -15.62
C LEU A 127 29.33 -10.29 -16.37
N ASP A 128 29.62 -11.57 -16.21
CA ASP A 128 28.81 -12.68 -16.72
C ASP A 128 28.36 -13.52 -15.54
N LEU A 129 27.06 -13.57 -15.27
CA LEU A 129 26.46 -14.30 -14.16
C LEU A 129 26.51 -15.82 -14.34
N GLY A 130 26.99 -16.32 -15.49
CA GLY A 130 27.14 -17.74 -15.77
C GLY A 130 25.93 -18.35 -16.47
N THR A 131 26.08 -19.61 -16.86
CA THR A 131 25.07 -20.39 -17.59
C THR A 131 24.03 -21.02 -16.66
N LYS A 132 24.37 -21.19 -15.37
CA LYS A 132 23.53 -21.87 -14.38
C LYS A 132 22.70 -20.87 -13.56
N PRO A 133 21.35 -20.96 -13.61
CA PRO A 133 20.49 -20.10 -12.80
C PRO A 133 20.48 -20.48 -11.32
N PRO A 134 20.05 -19.57 -10.44
CA PRO A 134 19.70 -19.92 -9.07
C PRO A 134 18.54 -20.92 -9.07
N ALA A 135 18.54 -21.78 -8.06
CA ALA A 135 17.51 -22.78 -7.82
C ALA A 135 16.80 -22.49 -6.51
N ILE A 136 15.48 -22.68 -6.52
CA ILE A 136 14.62 -22.51 -5.37
C ILE A 136 14.40 -23.88 -4.74
N GLY A 137 14.85 -24.03 -3.50
CA GLY A 137 14.88 -25.28 -2.73
C GLY A 137 13.56 -25.66 -2.06
N GLY A 138 12.50 -24.91 -2.34
CA GLY A 138 11.16 -25.06 -1.78
C GLY A 138 10.51 -23.68 -1.58
N ALA A 139 9.22 -23.68 -1.32
CA ALA A 139 8.45 -22.47 -1.02
C ALA A 139 7.56 -22.70 0.19
N LYS A 140 7.55 -21.74 1.11
CA LYS A 140 6.60 -21.68 2.21
C LYS A 140 5.81 -20.38 2.10
N THR A 141 4.49 -20.48 2.10
CA THR A 141 3.60 -19.32 1.98
C THR A 141 2.93 -18.99 3.30
N TYR A 142 2.76 -17.70 3.58
CA TYR A 142 2.01 -17.21 4.73
C TYR A 142 0.87 -16.31 4.27
N THR A 143 -0.31 -16.52 4.86
CA THR A 143 -1.44 -15.60 4.80
C THR A 143 -1.41 -14.71 6.04
N SER A 144 -1.37 -13.39 5.83
CA SER A 144 -1.41 -12.39 6.91
C SER A 144 -2.81 -11.80 7.04
N SER A 145 -3.10 -11.14 8.16
CA SER A 145 -4.33 -10.33 8.35
C SER A 145 -4.24 -8.96 7.68
N VAL A 146 -3.08 -8.62 7.13
CA VAL A 146 -2.87 -7.46 6.26
C VAL A 146 -2.93 -7.98 4.82
N ASP A 147 -3.46 -7.19 3.87
CA ASP A 147 -3.54 -7.54 2.44
C ASP A 147 -2.13 -7.69 1.81
N GLU A 148 -1.41 -8.73 2.22
CA GLU A 148 -0.06 -9.08 1.83
C GLU A 148 0.05 -10.60 1.63
N ALA A 149 0.84 -10.99 0.65
CA ALA A 149 1.24 -12.38 0.47
C ALA A 149 2.74 -12.50 0.76
N ILE A 150 3.13 -13.41 1.64
CA ILE A 150 4.53 -13.63 2.00
C ILE A 150 4.94 -15.03 1.54
N LEU A 151 6.06 -15.10 0.84
CA LEU A 151 6.72 -16.30 0.37
C LEU A 151 8.12 -16.37 0.95
N GLU A 152 8.45 -17.45 1.64
CA GLU A 152 9.80 -17.76 2.10
C GLU A 152 10.38 -18.91 1.27
N ALA A 153 11.57 -18.69 0.71
CA ALA A 153 12.17 -19.57 -0.26
C ALA A 153 13.69 -19.65 -0.05
N PRO A 154 14.22 -20.84 0.27
CA PRO A 154 15.65 -21.10 0.22
C PRO A 154 16.15 -20.99 -1.22
N VAL A 155 17.09 -20.10 -1.46
CA VAL A 155 17.74 -19.87 -2.75
C VAL A 155 19.14 -20.47 -2.70
N LEU A 156 19.44 -21.31 -3.67
CA LEU A 156 20.72 -21.97 -3.86
C LEU A 156 21.25 -21.61 -5.24
N TRP A 157 22.47 -21.07 -5.32
CA TRP A 157 23.06 -20.69 -6.58
C TRP A 157 24.53 -21.07 -6.63
N GLY A 158 24.85 -22.12 -7.39
CA GLY A 158 26.22 -22.48 -7.74
C GLY A 158 26.46 -22.10 -9.19
N SER A 159 27.17 -21.00 -9.42
CA SER A 159 27.38 -20.45 -10.75
C SER A 159 28.82 -20.57 -11.24
N ASP A 160 28.95 -20.80 -12.55
CA ASP A 160 30.15 -20.61 -13.36
C ASP A 160 30.41 -19.12 -13.69
N MET A 161 29.76 -18.21 -12.94
CA MET A 161 29.91 -16.75 -13.01
C MET A 161 31.38 -16.34 -13.14
N ARG A 162 31.61 -15.36 -14.02
CA ARG A 162 32.91 -14.75 -14.25
C ARG A 162 32.77 -13.23 -14.15
N VAL A 163 33.46 -12.65 -13.18
CA VAL A 163 33.59 -11.20 -13.03
C VAL A 163 35.04 -10.82 -13.18
N ARG A 164 35.37 -9.96 -14.15
CA ARG A 164 36.71 -9.40 -14.30
C ARG A 164 36.72 -7.97 -13.82
N VAL A 165 37.59 -7.72 -12.86
CA VAL A 165 37.82 -6.42 -12.25
C VAL A 165 39.24 -5.99 -12.54
N ALA A 166 39.40 -4.89 -13.26
CA ALA A 166 40.70 -4.30 -13.51
C ALA A 166 41.00 -3.27 -12.42
N VAL A 167 42.01 -3.55 -11.60
CA VAL A 167 42.49 -2.65 -10.56
C VAL A 167 43.76 -1.96 -11.07
N ARG A 168 43.75 -0.62 -11.09
CA ARG A 168 44.91 0.20 -11.46
C ARG A 168 45.48 0.87 -10.21
N ILE A 169 46.67 0.47 -9.79
CA ILE A 169 47.33 0.99 -8.58
C ILE A 169 48.53 1.83 -8.99
N LYS A 170 48.60 3.07 -8.50
CA LYS A 170 49.74 3.96 -8.67
C LYS A 170 50.68 3.83 -7.45
N LEU A 171 51.83 3.20 -7.65
CA LEU A 171 52.90 3.11 -6.66
C LEU A 171 54.07 4.00 -7.10
N GLY A 172 54.04 5.25 -6.66
CA GLY A 172 55.02 6.26 -7.06
C GLY A 172 54.88 6.65 -8.55
N GLY A 173 55.94 6.45 -9.33
CA GLY A 173 55.97 6.70 -10.78
C GLY A 173 55.45 5.53 -11.64
N TYR A 174 55.16 4.38 -11.04
CA TYR A 174 54.72 3.17 -11.76
C TYR A 174 53.22 2.94 -11.56
N VAL A 175 52.53 2.56 -12.65
CA VAL A 175 51.13 2.13 -12.62
C VAL A 175 51.11 0.61 -12.79
N LEU A 176 50.63 -0.08 -11.76
CA LEU A 176 50.44 -1.51 -11.74
C LEU A 176 49.01 -1.84 -12.16
N TYR A 177 48.88 -2.73 -13.14
CA TYR A 177 47.60 -3.27 -13.59
C TYR A 177 47.41 -4.66 -12.98
N LEU A 178 46.40 -4.79 -12.13
CA LEU A 178 46.04 -6.02 -11.43
C LEU A 178 44.67 -6.49 -11.96
N PRO A 179 44.66 -7.44 -12.91
CA PRO A 179 43.42 -8.05 -13.37
C PRO A 179 42.99 -9.14 -12.38
N VAL A 180 41.92 -8.85 -11.63
CA VAL A 180 41.32 -9.77 -10.66
C VAL A 180 40.10 -10.42 -11.29
N GLU A 181 40.05 -11.75 -11.25
CA GLU A 181 38.89 -12.53 -11.69
C GLU A 181 38.20 -13.15 -10.46
N VAL A 182 36.93 -12.79 -10.27
CA VAL A 182 36.02 -13.48 -9.35
C VAL A 182 35.31 -14.57 -10.13
N SER A 183 35.38 -15.79 -9.62
CA SER A 183 34.78 -16.97 -10.24
C SER A 183 34.17 -17.92 -9.21
N ASN A 184 33.43 -18.93 -9.68
CA ASN A 184 32.87 -20.00 -8.86
C ASN A 184 32.05 -19.50 -7.66
N VAL A 185 31.06 -18.66 -7.94
CA VAL A 185 30.23 -18.06 -6.89
C VAL A 185 29.17 -19.05 -6.42
N GLN A 186 29.13 -19.24 -5.10
CA GLN A 186 28.18 -20.10 -4.42
C GLN A 186 27.39 -19.28 -3.40
N VAL A 187 26.08 -19.25 -3.57
CA VAL A 187 25.16 -18.56 -2.68
C VAL A 187 24.19 -19.55 -2.10
N ARG A 188 24.03 -19.50 -0.78
CA ARG A 188 22.89 -20.08 -0.09
C ARG A 188 22.28 -19.01 0.78
N ALA A 189 21.00 -18.72 0.55
CA ALA A 189 20.29 -17.66 1.24
C ALA A 189 18.83 -18.05 1.46
N ASP A 190 18.28 -17.72 2.61
CA ASP A 190 16.85 -17.88 2.88
C ASP A 190 16.16 -16.54 2.62
N ALA A 191 15.47 -16.46 1.47
CA ALA A 191 14.84 -15.24 1.00
C ALA A 191 13.37 -15.18 1.43
N ARG A 192 12.95 -14.02 1.92
CA ARG A 192 11.56 -13.65 2.13
C ARG A 192 11.14 -12.64 1.08
N ILE A 193 10.12 -13.00 0.31
CA ILE A 193 9.48 -12.21 -0.72
C ILE A 193 8.09 -11.82 -0.20
N THR A 194 7.79 -10.52 -0.19
CA THR A 194 6.51 -9.97 0.27
C THR A 194 5.86 -9.19 -0.86
N LEU A 195 4.64 -9.58 -1.23
CA LEU A 195 3.78 -8.89 -2.18
C LEU A 195 2.83 -7.99 -1.38
N ALA A 196 3.07 -6.69 -1.36
CA ALA A 196 2.28 -5.75 -0.57
C ALA A 196 2.39 -4.30 -1.10
N PRO A 197 1.29 -3.52 -1.10
CA PRO A 197 -0.08 -3.95 -0.80
C PRO A 197 -0.69 -4.77 -1.95
N LEU A 198 -1.58 -5.71 -1.61
CA LEU A 198 -2.49 -6.28 -2.61
C LEU A 198 -3.58 -5.26 -2.92
N VAL A 199 -3.89 -5.11 -4.21
CA VAL A 199 -4.83 -4.12 -4.74
C VAL A 199 -5.88 -4.81 -5.61
N GLU A 200 -7.03 -4.18 -5.81
CA GLU A 200 -8.11 -4.73 -6.64
C GLU A 200 -7.95 -4.40 -8.13
N THR A 201 -6.98 -3.53 -8.47
CA THR A 201 -6.64 -3.16 -9.84
C THR A 201 -5.54 -4.07 -10.38
N LEU A 202 -5.69 -4.59 -11.61
CA LEU A 202 -4.66 -5.39 -12.26
C LEU A 202 -3.30 -4.65 -12.27
N PRO A 203 -2.18 -5.32 -11.92
CA PRO A 203 -1.98 -6.76 -11.74
C PRO A 203 -2.31 -7.31 -10.33
N CYS A 204 -3.08 -6.58 -9.53
CA CYS A 204 -3.51 -6.93 -8.17
C CYS A 204 -2.41 -6.89 -7.09
N LEU A 205 -1.22 -6.42 -7.44
CA LEU A 205 -0.08 -6.29 -6.54
C LEU A 205 0.61 -4.93 -6.75
N GLY A 206 0.78 -4.18 -5.66
CA GLY A 206 1.34 -2.83 -5.71
C GLY A 206 2.87 -2.81 -5.81
N ALA A 207 3.54 -3.57 -4.92
CA ALA A 207 4.98 -3.69 -4.89
C ALA A 207 5.44 -5.08 -4.44
N VAL A 208 6.65 -5.45 -4.85
CA VAL A 208 7.36 -6.66 -4.41
C VAL A 208 8.53 -6.25 -3.53
N THR A 209 8.65 -6.85 -2.36
CA THR A 209 9.75 -6.58 -1.43
C THR A 209 10.52 -7.85 -1.14
N ILE A 210 11.85 -7.79 -1.19
CA ILE A 210 12.75 -8.92 -0.97
C ILE A 210 13.66 -8.62 0.22
N SER A 211 13.81 -9.59 1.11
CA SER A 211 14.74 -9.53 2.25
C SER A 211 15.33 -10.92 2.51
N LEU A 212 16.49 -10.98 3.16
CA LEU A 212 17.06 -12.24 3.63
C LEU A 212 16.73 -12.43 5.12
N LEU A 213 16.32 -13.62 5.51
CA LEU A 213 16.00 -13.94 6.91
C LEU A 213 17.25 -13.98 7.77
N ASP A 214 18.31 -14.58 7.23
CA ASP A 214 19.63 -14.70 7.84
C ASP A 214 20.72 -14.23 6.87
N PRO A 215 21.90 -13.85 7.36
CA PRO A 215 23.05 -13.56 6.50
C PRO A 215 23.34 -14.70 5.53
N PRO A 216 23.47 -14.42 4.22
CA PRO A 216 23.67 -15.47 3.23
C PRO A 216 25.05 -16.11 3.38
N HIS A 217 25.12 -17.41 3.13
CA HIS A 217 26.40 -18.06 2.93
C HIS A 217 26.86 -17.80 1.50
N LEU A 218 27.96 -17.06 1.38
CA LEU A 218 28.61 -16.73 0.11
C LEU A 218 30.03 -17.31 0.11
N ASP A 219 30.33 -18.14 -0.88
CA ASP A 219 31.69 -18.61 -1.18
C ASP A 219 32.06 -18.19 -2.60
N VAL A 220 33.30 -17.72 -2.79
CA VAL A 220 33.79 -17.19 -4.06
C VAL A 220 35.24 -17.59 -4.24
N SER A 221 35.68 -17.75 -5.48
CA SER A 221 37.10 -17.84 -5.83
C SER A 221 37.59 -16.48 -6.33
N LEU A 222 38.75 -16.05 -5.84
CA LEU A 222 39.41 -14.81 -6.25
C LEU A 222 40.78 -15.15 -6.82
N SER A 223 40.95 -14.98 -8.13
CA SER A 223 42.19 -15.31 -8.82
C SER A 223 42.76 -14.13 -9.60
N LEU A 224 44.08 -14.10 -9.76
CA LEU A 224 44.74 -13.18 -10.69
C LEU A 224 44.94 -13.88 -12.04
N ILE A 225 44.88 -13.13 -13.16
CA ILE A 225 45.23 -13.69 -14.47
C ILE A 225 46.65 -14.28 -14.42
N GLY A 226 46.77 -15.58 -14.65
CA GLY A 226 47.99 -16.37 -14.41
C GLY A 226 47.82 -17.56 -13.44
N GLY A 227 46.62 -17.74 -12.87
CA GLY A 227 46.25 -18.91 -12.06
C GLY A 227 46.56 -18.81 -10.57
N LEU A 228 46.93 -17.61 -10.09
CA LEU A 228 47.20 -17.38 -8.67
C LEU A 228 45.88 -17.13 -7.92
N ASP A 229 45.47 -18.06 -7.07
CA ASP A 229 44.35 -17.87 -6.14
C ASP A 229 44.78 -16.98 -4.96
N LEU A 230 44.20 -15.79 -4.88
CA LEU A 230 44.50 -14.78 -3.86
C LEU A 230 43.97 -15.17 -2.48
N LEU A 231 43.01 -16.09 -2.40
CA LEU A 231 42.44 -16.55 -1.12
C LEU A 231 43.36 -17.49 -0.36
N ILE A 232 44.41 -18.01 -1.01
CA ILE A 232 45.44 -18.83 -0.37
C ILE A 232 46.35 -17.95 0.50
N LEU A 233 46.40 -16.64 0.24
CA LEU A 233 47.22 -15.72 1.02
C LEU A 233 46.63 -15.57 2.44
N PRO A 234 47.46 -15.69 3.50
CA PRO A 234 47.00 -15.61 4.88
C PRO A 234 46.22 -14.31 5.15
N GLY A 235 45.00 -14.43 5.67
CA GLY A 235 44.15 -13.30 6.09
C GLY A 235 43.31 -12.66 4.99
N ILE A 236 43.57 -12.92 3.70
CA ILE A 236 42.75 -12.37 2.61
C ILE A 236 41.36 -13.02 2.58
N ARG A 237 41.30 -14.34 2.75
CA ARG A 237 40.04 -15.09 2.77
C ARG A 237 39.09 -14.59 3.86
N GLU A 238 39.62 -14.46 5.07
CA GLU A 238 38.88 -14.00 6.23
C GLU A 238 38.40 -12.55 6.05
N ALA A 239 39.25 -11.68 5.49
CA ALA A 239 38.88 -10.29 5.19
C ALA A 239 37.78 -10.18 4.13
N VAL A 240 37.85 -10.98 3.05
CA VAL A 240 36.86 -10.99 1.98
C VAL A 240 35.51 -11.50 2.49
N HIS A 241 35.48 -12.65 3.18
CA HIS A 241 34.22 -13.18 3.73
C HIS A 241 33.61 -12.21 4.75
N PHE A 242 34.43 -11.61 5.64
CA PHE A 242 33.95 -10.63 6.60
C PHE A 242 33.35 -9.38 5.92
N ALA A 243 34.02 -8.83 4.92
CA ALA A 243 33.53 -7.67 4.17
C ALA A 243 32.20 -7.99 3.45
N LEU A 244 32.13 -9.14 2.78
CA LEU A 244 30.93 -9.58 2.06
C LEU A 244 29.74 -9.78 3.00
N GLN A 245 29.94 -10.50 4.12
CA GLN A 245 28.88 -10.72 5.10
C GLN A 245 28.37 -9.43 5.72
N LYS A 246 29.28 -8.49 6.03
CA LYS A 246 28.90 -7.20 6.60
C LYS A 246 28.06 -6.37 5.62
N VAL A 247 28.49 -6.27 4.37
CA VAL A 247 27.77 -5.53 3.33
C VAL A 247 26.39 -6.15 3.06
N LEU A 248 26.30 -7.48 2.90
CA LEU A 248 25.02 -8.15 2.67
C LEU A 248 24.10 -8.08 3.88
N GLY A 249 24.66 -8.19 5.09
CA GLY A 249 23.94 -7.99 6.35
C GLY A 249 23.28 -6.62 6.46
N ASP A 250 24.03 -5.57 6.19
CA ASP A 250 23.56 -4.19 6.35
C ASP A 250 22.61 -3.74 5.22
N LEU A 251 22.58 -4.43 4.08
CA LEU A 251 21.79 -4.03 2.90
C LEU A 251 20.46 -4.78 2.76
N ILE A 252 20.45 -6.10 2.92
CA ILE A 252 19.28 -6.92 2.52
C ILE A 252 18.82 -7.90 3.60
N VAL A 253 19.59 -8.12 4.67
CA VAL A 253 19.13 -8.94 5.78
C VAL A 253 18.10 -8.19 6.59
N TYR A 254 17.01 -8.88 6.94
CA TYR A 254 15.89 -8.35 7.72
C TYR A 254 16.40 -7.65 8.99
N PRO A 255 15.92 -6.44 9.34
CA PRO A 255 14.74 -5.75 8.79
C PRO A 255 14.97 -4.96 7.50
N ASN A 256 16.20 -4.91 6.98
CA ASN A 256 16.48 -4.28 5.70
C ASN A 256 15.87 -5.08 4.56
N ARG A 257 15.40 -4.38 3.53
CA ARG A 257 14.69 -4.98 2.42
C ARG A 257 14.80 -4.11 1.18
N MET A 258 14.74 -4.75 0.03
CA MET A 258 14.74 -4.11 -1.27
C MET A 258 13.32 -4.14 -1.83
N THR A 259 12.78 -2.98 -2.20
CA THR A 259 11.39 -2.85 -2.70
C THR A 259 11.40 -2.45 -4.17
N PHE A 260 10.57 -3.15 -4.94
CA PHE A 260 10.35 -2.95 -6.36
C PHE A 260 8.88 -2.59 -6.56
N ASP A 261 8.61 -1.35 -6.96
CA ASP A 261 7.27 -0.89 -7.25
C ASP A 261 6.81 -1.46 -8.59
N ILE A 262 5.70 -2.20 -8.58
CA ILE A 262 5.11 -2.79 -9.79
C ILE A 262 4.08 -1.84 -10.39
N MET A 263 3.36 -1.11 -9.54
CA MET A 263 2.47 -0.03 -9.95
C MET A 263 3.06 1.33 -9.56
N PRO A 264 2.66 2.43 -10.23
CA PRO A 264 3.01 3.78 -9.80
C PRO A 264 2.69 4.01 -8.32
N GLY A 265 3.65 4.56 -7.56
CA GLY A 265 3.51 4.77 -6.11
C GLY A 265 3.43 3.46 -5.29
N GLY A 266 3.87 2.33 -5.84
CA GLY A 266 3.81 1.03 -5.20
C GLY A 266 2.40 0.52 -4.95
N GLY A 267 1.41 1.03 -5.69
CA GLY A 267 -0.01 0.67 -5.54
C GLY A 267 -0.66 1.14 -4.25
N LYS A 268 -0.01 2.03 -3.50
CA LYS A 268 -0.60 2.64 -2.33
C LYS A 268 -1.54 3.77 -2.79
N PRO A 269 -2.71 3.94 -2.14
CA PRO A 269 -3.51 5.13 -2.37
C PRO A 269 -2.66 6.38 -2.04
N PRO A 270 -2.86 7.49 -2.78
CA PRO A 270 -2.18 8.74 -2.48
C PRO A 270 -2.38 9.12 -1.02
N GLU A 271 -1.34 9.63 -0.38
CA GLU A 271 -1.47 10.11 0.99
C GLU A 271 -2.40 11.32 1.03
N PRO A 272 -3.31 11.39 2.02
CA PRO A 272 -4.15 12.55 2.22
C PRO A 272 -3.35 13.86 2.30
N VAL A 273 -3.74 14.86 1.50
CA VAL A 273 -3.08 16.18 1.47
C VAL A 273 -3.64 17.11 2.54
N GLY A 274 -4.90 16.92 2.94
CA GLY A 274 -5.52 17.73 3.99
C GLY A 274 -6.96 17.39 4.30
N MET A 275 -7.54 18.17 5.21
CA MET A 275 -8.94 18.11 5.62
C MET A 275 -9.70 19.31 5.06
N LEU A 276 -10.86 19.04 4.47
CA LEU A 276 -11.84 20.04 4.07
C LEU A 276 -12.92 20.14 5.14
N VAL A 277 -12.97 21.27 5.84
CA VAL A 277 -14.00 21.59 6.84
C VAL A 277 -15.13 22.32 6.13
N VAL A 278 -16.32 21.73 6.11
CA VAL A 278 -17.49 22.25 5.41
C VAL A 278 -18.61 22.49 6.42
N LYS A 279 -18.91 23.77 6.69
CA LYS A 279 -20.08 24.16 7.46
C LYS A 279 -21.26 24.40 6.52
N VAL A 280 -22.26 23.53 6.62
CA VAL A 280 -23.54 23.68 5.92
C VAL A 280 -24.38 24.67 6.71
N LYS A 281 -24.55 25.89 6.19
CA LYS A 281 -25.31 26.93 6.89
C LYS A 281 -26.80 26.73 6.67
N SER A 282 -27.24 26.87 5.43
CA SER A 282 -28.65 26.88 5.07
C SER A 282 -28.83 26.60 3.60
N ILE A 283 -30.07 26.32 3.22
CA ILE A 283 -30.53 26.39 1.84
C ILE A 283 -31.59 27.46 1.76
N THR A 284 -31.57 28.23 0.67
CA THR A 284 -32.65 29.16 0.35
C THR A 284 -33.42 28.71 -0.88
N ASP A 285 -34.71 28.99 -0.84
CA ASP A 285 -35.59 28.98 -2.00
C ASP A 285 -35.69 27.60 -2.67
N ILE A 286 -36.04 26.56 -1.90
CA ILE A 286 -36.23 25.19 -2.42
C ILE A 286 -37.48 25.10 -3.29
N HIS A 287 -37.29 24.76 -4.57
CA HIS A 287 -38.28 24.58 -5.61
C HIS A 287 -38.25 23.15 -6.17
N GLY A 288 -39.40 22.67 -6.65
CA GLY A 288 -39.47 21.41 -7.42
C GLY A 288 -40.01 20.18 -6.67
N GLY A 289 -40.57 20.37 -5.46
CA GLY A 289 -41.26 19.31 -4.70
C GLY A 289 -42.58 18.82 -5.31
N GLY A 290 -43.12 19.51 -6.31
CA GLY A 290 -44.48 19.29 -6.81
C GLY A 290 -45.49 20.08 -5.97
N ASP A 291 -46.22 20.97 -6.63
CA ASP A 291 -47.25 21.86 -6.09
C ASP A 291 -46.85 22.88 -5.00
N LEU A 292 -47.58 24.00 -4.97
CA LEU A 292 -47.32 25.17 -4.11
C LEU A 292 -47.35 24.84 -2.60
N PHE A 293 -47.92 23.68 -2.24
CA PHE A 293 -48.18 23.20 -0.88
C PHE A 293 -47.43 21.91 -0.49
N SER A 294 -46.45 21.43 -1.27
CA SER A 294 -45.62 20.29 -0.82
C SER A 294 -44.84 20.63 0.45
N LYS A 295 -44.99 19.78 1.45
CA LYS A 295 -44.12 19.71 2.62
C LYS A 295 -42.81 19.08 2.16
N VAL A 296 -41.69 19.76 2.41
CA VAL A 296 -40.35 19.30 2.06
C VAL A 296 -39.59 19.18 3.38
N ASP A 297 -38.97 18.03 3.60
CA ASP A 297 -38.20 17.66 4.78
C ASP A 297 -36.71 17.55 4.39
N PRO A 298 -36.03 18.67 4.09
CA PRO A 298 -34.75 18.62 3.41
C PRO A 298 -33.58 18.26 4.33
N PHE A 299 -32.65 17.48 3.79
CA PHE A 299 -31.30 17.31 4.33
C PHE A 299 -30.26 17.33 3.21
N VAL A 300 -29.01 17.66 3.55
CA VAL A 300 -27.91 17.75 2.58
C VAL A 300 -26.94 16.60 2.82
N GLN A 301 -26.68 15.83 1.76
CA GLN A 301 -25.67 14.78 1.75
C GLN A 301 -24.46 15.23 0.92
N LEU A 302 -23.27 15.24 1.50
CA LEU A 302 -22.03 15.74 0.91
C LEU A 302 -20.99 14.62 0.79
N SER A 303 -20.14 14.68 -0.23
CA SER A 303 -19.02 13.75 -0.41
C SER A 303 -17.88 14.35 -1.23
N VAL A 304 -16.64 14.10 -0.81
CA VAL A 304 -15.42 14.35 -1.60
C VAL A 304 -14.89 13.06 -2.23
N ARG A 305 -14.90 11.97 -1.47
CA ARG A 305 -14.54 10.63 -1.94
C ARG A 305 -15.81 9.87 -2.31
N ASP A 306 -15.77 9.17 -3.45
CA ASP A 306 -16.87 8.31 -3.83
C ASP A 306 -17.14 7.24 -2.76
N GLY A 307 -18.41 7.07 -2.40
CA GLY A 307 -18.84 6.13 -1.36
C GLY A 307 -18.69 6.61 0.09
N ARG A 308 -18.04 7.75 0.37
CA ARG A 308 -17.89 8.30 1.74
C ARG A 308 -18.73 9.56 1.90
N LYS A 309 -20.02 9.38 2.21
CA LYS A 309 -21.01 10.46 2.29
C LYS A 309 -21.32 10.82 3.73
N LEU A 310 -21.36 12.11 4.04
CA LEU A 310 -21.86 12.64 5.32
C LEU A 310 -23.14 13.44 5.08
N SER A 311 -24.08 13.37 6.00
CA SER A 311 -25.38 14.03 5.89
C SER A 311 -25.63 14.97 7.07
N THR A 312 -26.32 16.08 6.81
CA THR A 312 -26.87 16.94 7.87
C THR A 312 -28.10 16.30 8.51
N LYS A 313 -28.57 16.85 9.64
CA LYS A 313 -29.90 16.50 10.16
C LYS A 313 -31.00 16.92 9.19
N THR A 314 -32.12 16.22 9.26
CA THR A 314 -33.35 16.59 8.55
C THR A 314 -34.04 17.74 9.26
N VAL A 315 -34.37 18.79 8.52
CA VAL A 315 -35.24 19.87 8.99
C VAL A 315 -36.63 19.62 8.45
N TRP A 316 -37.63 19.52 9.33
CA TRP A 316 -38.99 19.16 8.93
C TRP A 316 -39.76 20.36 8.35
N ASN A 317 -40.46 20.13 7.24
CA ASN A 317 -41.42 21.01 6.60
C ASN A 317 -40.90 22.46 6.39
N ASN A 318 -39.68 22.60 5.87
CA ASN A 318 -39.06 23.90 5.68
C ASN A 318 -38.37 24.01 4.32
N LYS A 319 -38.76 25.00 3.51
CA LYS A 319 -38.16 25.30 2.20
C LYS A 319 -36.93 26.21 2.27
N ASN A 320 -36.60 26.70 3.46
CA ASN A 320 -35.41 27.49 3.77
C ASN A 320 -34.74 26.94 5.04
N PRO A 321 -34.28 25.67 5.03
CA PRO A 321 -33.72 25.03 6.21
C PRO A 321 -32.40 25.69 6.62
N GLU A 322 -32.21 25.87 7.92
CA GLU A 322 -30.93 26.22 8.53
C GLU A 322 -30.39 25.00 9.28
N TYR A 323 -29.16 24.61 8.97
CA TYR A 323 -28.50 23.45 9.57
C TYR A 323 -27.44 23.91 10.57
N ASN A 324 -26.56 24.82 10.15
CA ASN A 324 -25.38 25.25 10.91
C ASN A 324 -24.48 24.10 11.37
N GLU A 325 -24.43 23.01 10.59
CA GLU A 325 -23.68 21.80 10.90
C GLU A 325 -22.32 21.78 10.21
N VAL A 326 -21.30 21.30 10.91
CA VAL A 326 -19.92 21.20 10.39
C VAL A 326 -19.61 19.74 10.06
N LEU A 327 -19.24 19.48 8.81
CA LEU A 327 -18.84 18.18 8.30
C LEU A 327 -17.39 18.24 7.82
N ASN A 328 -16.60 17.23 8.17
CA ASN A 328 -15.19 17.17 7.82
C ASN A 328 -14.97 16.10 6.74
N PHE A 329 -14.16 16.41 5.74
CA PHE A 329 -13.82 15.48 4.65
C PHE A 329 -12.31 15.40 4.48
N ILE A 330 -11.82 14.26 4.04
CA ILE A 330 -10.40 14.11 3.67
C ILE A 330 -10.24 14.32 2.17
N VAL A 331 -9.22 15.09 1.81
CA VAL A 331 -8.79 15.33 0.43
C VAL A 331 -7.51 14.54 0.17
N ASP A 332 -7.54 13.65 -0.82
CA ASP A 332 -6.36 12.92 -1.30
C ASP A 332 -5.64 13.69 -2.40
N ASP A 333 -6.38 14.08 -3.44
CA ASP A 333 -5.83 14.75 -4.61
C ASP A 333 -6.77 15.88 -5.04
N PRO A 334 -6.42 17.13 -4.69
CA PRO A 334 -7.17 18.31 -5.10
C PRO A 334 -7.37 18.46 -6.60
N LYS A 335 -6.49 17.88 -7.43
CA LYS A 335 -6.54 18.04 -8.89
C LYS A 335 -7.65 17.22 -9.54
N THR A 336 -8.04 16.12 -8.91
CA THR A 336 -8.99 15.15 -9.46
C THR A 336 -10.30 15.09 -8.68
N GLN A 337 -10.32 15.56 -7.43
CA GLN A 337 -11.48 15.49 -6.55
C GLN A 337 -12.35 16.75 -6.60
N SER A 338 -13.64 16.58 -6.29
CA SER A 338 -14.65 17.63 -6.17
C SER A 338 -15.50 17.42 -4.92
N LEU A 339 -15.97 18.49 -4.29
CA LEU A 339 -17.02 18.43 -3.27
C LEU A 339 -18.39 18.33 -3.97
N THR A 340 -19.06 17.18 -3.84
CA THR A 340 -20.41 16.98 -4.39
C THR A 340 -21.44 17.10 -3.27
N ALA A 341 -22.51 17.87 -3.50
CA ALA A 341 -23.64 18.00 -2.58
C ALA A 341 -24.94 17.52 -3.23
N PHE A 342 -25.71 16.75 -2.48
CA PHE A 342 -27.03 16.23 -2.84
C PHE A 342 -28.06 16.77 -1.86
N LEU A 343 -28.98 17.60 -2.34
CA LEU A 343 -30.18 17.98 -1.58
C LEU A 343 -31.21 16.87 -1.72
N LYS A 344 -31.65 16.31 -0.59
CA LYS A 344 -32.65 15.25 -0.54
C LYS A 344 -33.84 15.64 0.32
N ASP A 345 -35.00 15.14 -0.06
CA ASP A 345 -36.24 15.19 0.70
C ASP A 345 -36.38 13.90 1.50
N HIS A 346 -36.59 14.01 2.81
CA HIS A 346 -36.83 12.85 3.67
C HIS A 346 -38.28 12.35 3.50
N ASP A 347 -38.51 11.63 2.42
CA ASP A 347 -39.75 10.88 2.18
C ASP A 347 -39.58 9.40 2.52
N PHE A 348 -40.55 8.81 3.22
CA PHE A 348 -40.63 7.36 3.42
C PHE A 348 -41.40 6.72 2.26
N PRO A 349 -40.96 5.59 1.65
CA PRO A 349 -39.85 4.71 2.04
C PRO A 349 -38.49 5.01 1.34
N PHE A 350 -38.43 5.98 0.42
CA PHE A 350 -37.20 6.32 -0.29
C PHE A 350 -37.01 7.84 -0.38
N HIS A 351 -35.85 8.32 0.05
CA HIS A 351 -35.50 9.73 -0.05
C HIS A 351 -35.38 10.18 -1.50
N LYS A 352 -36.10 11.25 -1.86
CA LYS A 352 -36.07 11.83 -3.20
C LYS A 352 -34.92 12.83 -3.31
N THR A 353 -34.08 12.72 -4.33
CA THR A 353 -33.06 13.76 -4.59
C THR A 353 -33.71 14.95 -5.30
N LEU A 354 -33.69 16.11 -4.66
CA LEU A 354 -34.27 17.34 -5.20
C LEU A 354 -33.28 18.08 -6.09
N GLY A 355 -32.00 18.15 -5.67
CA GLY A 355 -30.97 18.89 -6.41
C GLY A 355 -29.55 18.37 -6.16
N ILE A 356 -28.65 18.67 -7.10
CA ILE A 356 -27.24 18.28 -7.07
C ILE A 356 -26.38 19.49 -7.43
N THR A 357 -25.22 19.59 -6.81
CA THR A 357 -24.15 20.50 -7.22
C THR A 357 -22.77 19.88 -7.00
N GLU A 358 -21.79 20.27 -7.81
CA GLU A 358 -20.40 19.81 -7.72
C GLU A 358 -19.48 21.02 -7.74
N ILE A 359 -18.56 21.08 -6.77
CA ILE A 359 -17.57 22.13 -6.60
C ILE A 359 -16.20 21.49 -6.79
N PRO A 360 -15.52 21.69 -7.94
CA PRO A 360 -14.17 21.19 -8.15
C PRO A 360 -13.21 21.74 -7.08
N LEU A 361 -12.32 20.89 -6.57
CA LEU A 361 -11.30 21.34 -5.60
C LEU A 361 -10.12 22.03 -6.31
N VAL A 362 -9.87 21.68 -7.57
CA VAL A 362 -8.80 22.29 -8.37
C VAL A 362 -9.02 23.80 -8.48
N ASP A 363 -7.97 24.57 -8.17
CA ASP A 363 -7.94 26.03 -8.20
C ASP A 363 -9.03 26.75 -7.38
N ALA A 364 -9.75 26.05 -6.50
CA ALA A 364 -10.76 26.66 -5.67
C ALA A 364 -10.14 27.67 -4.67
N ASP A 365 -10.83 28.77 -4.40
CA ASP A 365 -10.33 29.86 -3.55
C ASP A 365 -9.87 29.39 -2.15
N PHE A 366 -10.59 28.42 -1.58
CA PHE A 366 -10.27 27.82 -0.28
C PHE A 366 -9.08 26.84 -0.34
N MET A 367 -8.74 26.31 -1.51
CA MET A 367 -7.54 25.49 -1.73
C MET A 367 -6.30 26.37 -1.97
N VAL A 368 -6.46 27.45 -2.74
CA VAL A 368 -5.39 28.44 -3.00
C VAL A 368 -5.01 29.19 -1.72
N ASN A 369 -5.99 29.49 -0.87
CA ASN A 369 -5.79 30.17 0.41
C ASN A 369 -6.15 29.23 1.58
N PRO A 370 -5.28 28.25 1.91
CA PRO A 370 -5.53 27.32 3.00
C PRO A 370 -5.79 28.09 4.30
N ARG A 371 -6.63 27.52 5.17
CA ARG A 371 -7.07 28.06 6.48
C ARG A 371 -7.94 29.32 6.41
N LYS A 372 -8.18 29.89 5.24
CA LYS A 372 -9.17 30.96 5.09
C LYS A 372 -10.56 30.33 4.94
N VAL A 373 -11.51 30.78 5.75
CA VAL A 373 -12.93 30.42 5.56
C VAL A 373 -13.43 31.18 4.34
N VAL A 374 -13.94 30.44 3.36
CA VAL A 374 -14.56 30.97 2.15
C VAL A 374 -16.06 30.66 2.20
N GLN A 375 -16.88 31.68 1.97
CA GLN A 375 -18.32 31.53 1.85
C GLN A 375 -18.67 31.20 0.40
N LEU A 376 -19.47 30.16 0.20
CA LEU A 376 -19.89 29.70 -1.12
C LEU A 376 -21.41 29.67 -1.19
N ASP A 377 -21.97 30.43 -2.13
CA ASP A 377 -23.38 30.40 -2.48
C ASP A 377 -23.53 29.60 -3.77
N THR A 378 -23.89 28.33 -3.63
CA THR A 378 -23.82 27.37 -4.73
C THR A 378 -25.22 27.04 -5.26
N PRO A 379 -25.51 27.24 -6.56
CA PRO A 379 -26.81 26.86 -7.12
C PRO A 379 -26.97 25.34 -7.16
N LEU A 380 -28.19 24.87 -6.86
CA LEU A 380 -28.60 23.47 -6.99
C LEU A 380 -29.37 23.25 -8.29
N PHE A 381 -29.01 22.18 -9.00
CA PHE A 381 -29.59 21.80 -10.30
C PHE A 381 -30.37 20.50 -10.21
N LYS A 382 -31.34 20.30 -11.10
CA LYS A 382 -32.12 19.04 -11.09
C LYS A 382 -31.26 17.83 -11.49
N PRO A 383 -31.48 16.65 -10.87
CA PRO A 383 -30.70 15.45 -11.14
C PRO A 383 -30.73 14.97 -12.60
N GLU A 384 -31.86 15.15 -13.31
CA GLU A 384 -32.07 14.61 -14.65
C GLU A 384 -31.14 15.23 -15.71
N ALA A 385 -30.91 16.55 -15.64
CA ALA A 385 -30.06 17.27 -16.59
C ALA A 385 -28.59 17.30 -16.14
N HIS A 386 -28.34 17.50 -14.85
CA HIS A 386 -27.00 17.68 -14.31
C HIS A 386 -26.33 16.34 -13.94
N GLY A 387 -27.09 15.35 -13.46
CA GLY A 387 -26.58 14.03 -13.09
C GLY A 387 -26.03 13.21 -14.27
N HIS A 388 -26.58 13.40 -15.48
CA HIS A 388 -26.03 12.78 -16.69
C HIS A 388 -24.67 13.38 -17.07
N LEU A 389 -24.49 14.70 -16.91
CA LEU A 389 -23.22 15.39 -17.17
C LEU A 389 -22.13 15.02 -16.15
N LEU A 390 -22.50 14.88 -14.88
CA LEU A 390 -21.61 14.40 -13.80
C LEU A 390 -21.15 12.95 -14.03
N LYS A 391 -22.04 12.09 -14.55
CA LYS A 391 -21.66 10.73 -14.95
C LYS A 391 -20.68 10.75 -16.12
N LEU A 392 -20.90 11.61 -17.11
CA LEU A 392 -20.02 11.73 -18.29
C LEU A 392 -18.66 12.35 -17.96
N SER A 393 -18.57 13.34 -17.06
CA SER A 393 -17.31 13.95 -16.63
C SER A 393 -16.42 12.97 -15.85
N LYS A 394 -17.01 12.18 -14.94
CA LYS A 394 -16.29 11.13 -14.19
C LYS A 394 -15.77 10.01 -15.09
N VAL A 395 -16.54 9.61 -16.11
CA VAL A 395 -16.10 8.61 -17.11
C VAL A 395 -14.95 9.16 -17.98
N GLY A 396 -15.00 10.44 -18.38
CA GLY A 396 -13.92 11.09 -19.13
C GLY A 396 -12.62 11.27 -18.33
N ALA A 397 -12.71 11.61 -17.04
CA ALA A 397 -11.55 11.71 -16.15
C ALA A 397 -10.89 10.35 -15.89
N GLY A 398 -11.68 9.28 -15.72
CA GLY A 398 -11.17 7.91 -15.59
C GLY A 398 -10.45 7.41 -16.85
N ALA A 399 -10.97 7.73 -18.03
CA ALA A 399 -10.34 7.40 -19.31
C ALA A 399 -9.06 8.20 -19.57
N SER A 400 -9.03 9.49 -19.19
CA SER A 400 -7.84 10.34 -19.30
C SER A 400 -6.70 9.89 -18.36
N ALA A 401 -7.03 9.45 -17.14
CA ALA A 401 -6.04 8.92 -16.20
C ALA A 401 -5.41 7.60 -16.73
N ALA A 402 -6.23 6.72 -17.31
CA ALA A 402 -5.76 5.48 -17.95
C ALA A 402 -4.93 5.74 -19.22
N SER A 403 -5.28 6.78 -19.99
CA SER A 403 -4.59 7.15 -21.23
C SER A 403 -3.25 7.84 -20.97
N GLN A 404 -3.16 8.70 -19.95
CA GLN A 404 -1.89 9.32 -19.53
C GLN A 404 -0.92 8.30 -18.91
N GLN A 405 -1.43 7.27 -18.22
CA GLN A 405 -0.65 6.12 -17.74
C GLN A 405 -0.12 5.22 -18.87
N ALA A 406 -0.79 5.16 -20.02
CA ALA A 406 -0.31 4.42 -21.19
C ALA A 406 0.77 5.18 -21.97
N THR A 407 0.64 6.51 -22.10
CA THR A 407 1.60 7.33 -22.87
C THR A 407 2.92 7.60 -22.14
N ALA A 408 2.96 7.53 -20.81
CA ALA A 408 4.20 7.72 -20.05
C ALA A 408 5.15 6.50 -20.08
N SER A 409 4.64 5.31 -20.45
CA SER A 409 5.44 4.09 -20.60
C SER A 409 6.09 3.93 -21.98
N GLN A 410 5.88 4.89 -22.90
CA GLN A 410 6.47 4.88 -24.25
C GLN A 410 7.27 6.17 -24.53
N MET A 411 8.30 6.43 -23.75
CA MET A 411 9.40 7.31 -24.18
C MET A 411 10.75 6.76 -23.71
N ALA A 412 11.31 5.82 -24.49
CA ALA A 412 12.72 5.43 -24.46
C ALA A 412 13.17 4.77 -25.79
N GLY A 413 13.11 5.54 -26.90
CA GLY A 413 13.92 5.47 -28.16
C GLY A 413 13.98 4.18 -29.02
N PRO A 414 14.64 4.21 -30.21
CA PRO A 414 15.12 5.36 -30.99
C PRO A 414 14.45 5.51 -32.39
N GLU A 415 14.84 6.59 -33.06
CA GLU A 415 14.37 7.11 -34.34
C GLU A 415 14.45 6.14 -35.54
N GLY A 416 13.44 6.21 -36.42
CA GLY A 416 13.58 5.94 -37.86
C GLY A 416 12.66 4.87 -38.44
N ALA A 417 11.43 5.24 -38.83
CA ALA A 417 10.74 4.74 -40.03
C ALA A 417 9.35 5.40 -40.19
N ASP A 418 9.16 6.02 -41.35
CA ASP A 418 7.93 6.36 -42.08
C ASP A 418 6.63 6.73 -41.34
N ALA A 419 6.29 8.02 -41.47
CA ALA A 419 5.00 8.61 -41.15
C ALA A 419 3.94 8.22 -42.18
N LYS A 420 3.03 7.31 -41.78
CA LYS A 420 1.59 7.26 -42.08
C LYS A 420 1.05 6.00 -41.40
N ASP A 421 -0.14 6.11 -40.82
CA ASP A 421 -0.87 5.04 -40.11
C ASP A 421 -0.54 4.92 -38.61
N ALA A 422 -0.83 6.00 -37.86
CA ALA A 422 -1.08 5.91 -36.42
C ALA A 422 -2.60 5.76 -36.22
N GLU A 423 -3.03 4.56 -35.84
CA GLU A 423 -4.41 4.21 -35.51
C GLU A 423 -4.96 5.11 -34.39
N GLU A 424 -5.99 5.90 -34.72
CA GLU A 424 -6.89 6.49 -33.73
C GLU A 424 -7.58 5.37 -32.95
N SER A 425 -7.33 5.28 -31.64
CA SER A 425 -8.18 4.50 -30.74
C SER A 425 -9.59 5.10 -30.74
N HIS A 426 -10.48 4.46 -31.48
CA HIS A 426 -11.88 4.78 -31.63
C HIS A 426 -12.67 4.32 -30.40
N ASP A 427 -12.89 5.21 -29.43
CA ASP A 427 -14.12 5.18 -28.65
C ASP A 427 -15.10 6.23 -29.22
N PRO A 428 -16.05 5.80 -30.08
CA PRO A 428 -17.02 6.71 -30.70
C PRO A 428 -17.96 7.35 -29.66
N ASP A 429 -18.16 6.74 -28.50
CA ASP A 429 -19.04 7.24 -27.46
C ASP A 429 -18.38 8.35 -26.63
N ALA A 430 -17.06 8.28 -26.41
CA ALA A 430 -16.30 9.35 -25.75
C ALA A 430 -16.19 10.63 -26.60
N LYS A 431 -15.95 10.48 -27.91
CA LYS A 431 -15.93 11.62 -28.87
C LYS A 431 -17.34 12.22 -29.06
N LYS A 432 -18.39 11.40 -28.97
CA LYS A 432 -19.79 11.85 -29.01
C LYS A 432 -20.17 12.59 -27.73
N ALA A 433 -19.80 12.06 -26.57
CA ALA A 433 -20.04 12.68 -25.26
C ALA A 433 -19.41 14.08 -25.14
N THR A 434 -18.14 14.22 -25.54
CA THR A 434 -17.43 15.52 -25.54
C THR A 434 -18.06 16.51 -26.51
N LYS A 435 -18.45 16.07 -27.72
CA LYS A 435 -19.11 16.92 -28.72
C LYS A 435 -20.54 17.30 -28.33
N ASP A 436 -21.26 16.44 -27.62
CA ASP A 436 -22.58 16.72 -27.09
C ASP A 436 -22.51 17.67 -25.88
N LEU A 437 -21.47 17.55 -25.03
CA LEU A 437 -21.16 18.51 -23.95
C LEU A 437 -20.93 19.91 -24.52
N ASP A 438 -20.13 20.00 -25.59
CA ASP A 438 -19.76 21.26 -26.22
C ASP A 438 -20.94 21.90 -26.99
N ARG A 439 -21.85 21.06 -27.51
CA ARG A 439 -23.12 21.50 -28.13
C ARG A 439 -24.15 21.98 -27.10
N LEU A 440 -24.20 21.36 -25.92
CA LEU A 440 -25.09 21.75 -24.83
C LEU A 440 -24.61 23.06 -24.17
N ALA A 441 -23.30 23.21 -23.94
CA ALA A 441 -22.70 24.44 -23.40
C ALA A 441 -22.87 25.66 -24.31
N LYS A 442 -22.86 25.45 -25.64
CA LYS A 442 -23.04 26.53 -26.64
C LYS A 442 -24.49 27.00 -26.81
N LYS A 443 -25.49 26.21 -26.38
CA LYS A 443 -26.90 26.51 -26.67
C LYS A 443 -27.56 27.52 -25.73
N ASP A 444 -27.12 27.63 -24.46
CA ASP A 444 -27.62 28.67 -23.55
C ASP A 444 -26.74 28.85 -22.29
N PRO A 445 -25.67 29.68 -22.34
CA PRO A 445 -24.75 29.89 -21.19
C PRO A 445 -25.45 30.49 -19.96
N SER A 446 -26.58 31.17 -20.19
CA SER A 446 -27.40 31.87 -19.20
C SER A 446 -28.27 30.93 -18.36
N ARG A 447 -28.64 29.76 -18.91
CA ARG A 447 -29.53 28.79 -18.26
C ARG A 447 -28.89 28.08 -17.07
N TYR A 448 -27.56 28.00 -17.05
CA TYR A 448 -26.76 27.36 -15.99
C TYR A 448 -26.38 28.31 -14.85
N LYS A 449 -26.70 29.61 -14.95
CA LYS A 449 -26.40 30.58 -13.89
C LYS A 449 -27.51 30.75 -12.86
N LYS A 450 -28.73 30.27 -13.14
CA LYS A 450 -29.86 30.38 -12.22
C LYS A 450 -30.13 29.02 -11.59
N ALA A 451 -30.17 28.96 -10.26
CA ALA A 451 -30.55 27.75 -9.54
C ALA A 451 -31.92 27.22 -10.03
N GLU A 452 -32.00 25.93 -10.33
CA GLU A 452 -33.26 25.28 -10.72
C GLU A 452 -34.05 24.78 -9.52
N VAL A 453 -33.35 24.55 -8.41
CA VAL A 453 -33.88 23.98 -7.17
C VAL A 453 -33.76 24.97 -6.03
N GLY A 454 -32.60 25.57 -5.80
CA GLY A 454 -32.36 26.52 -4.70
C GLY A 454 -30.88 26.85 -4.54
N TYR A 455 -30.50 27.65 -3.55
CA TYR A 455 -29.11 27.99 -3.28
C TYR A 455 -28.63 27.34 -1.99
N LEU A 456 -27.52 26.62 -2.05
CA LEU A 456 -26.84 26.03 -0.92
C LEU A 456 -25.76 26.98 -0.40
N HIS A 457 -25.88 27.41 0.85
CA HIS A 457 -24.94 28.31 1.51
C HIS A 457 -23.96 27.51 2.36
N LEU A 458 -22.67 27.57 2.01
CA LEU A 458 -21.59 26.84 2.69
C LEU A 458 -20.52 27.81 3.21
N GLU A 459 -19.88 27.42 4.31
CA GLU A 459 -18.57 27.93 4.71
C GLU A 459 -17.56 26.80 4.58
N VAL A 460 -16.54 26.99 3.73
CA VAL A 460 -15.55 25.97 3.42
C VAL A 460 -14.15 26.45 3.80
N GLN A 461 -13.39 25.59 4.46
CA GLN A 461 -12.01 25.85 4.87
C GLN A 461 -11.16 24.60 4.60
N PHE A 462 -10.05 24.76 3.87
CA PHE A 462 -9.07 23.69 3.70
C PHE A 462 -7.95 23.79 4.73
N CYS A 463 -7.66 22.69 5.40
CA CYS A 463 -6.62 22.54 6.41
C CYS A 463 -5.60 21.49 5.95
N PRO A 464 -4.43 21.89 5.42
CA PRO A 464 -3.42 20.94 4.96
C PRO A 464 -2.85 20.11 6.11
N PHE A 465 -2.43 18.89 5.81
CA PHE A 465 -1.69 18.05 6.75
C PHE A 465 -0.18 18.28 6.62
N LYS A 466 0.54 18.21 7.74
CA LYS A 466 2.02 18.20 7.71
C LYS A 466 2.52 16.93 7.05
N SER A 467 3.51 17.06 6.17
CA SER A 467 4.26 15.90 5.68
C SER A 467 5.05 15.27 6.84
N ALA A 468 5.13 13.93 6.90
CA ALA A 468 5.83 13.22 7.97
C ALA A 468 7.34 13.58 8.09
N GLY A 469 7.92 14.22 7.06
CA GLY A 469 9.31 14.70 7.06
C GLY A 469 9.54 16.00 7.85
N GLU A 470 8.58 16.93 7.88
CA GLU A 470 8.72 18.24 8.55
C GLU A 470 8.54 18.16 10.07
N ALA A 471 7.81 17.15 10.55
CA ALA A 471 7.64 16.89 11.98
C ALA A 471 8.95 16.46 12.67
N ALA A 472 9.84 15.78 11.94
CA ALA A 472 11.10 15.27 12.47
C ALA A 472 12.17 16.36 12.70
N GLU A 473 11.95 17.58 12.20
CA GLU A 473 12.93 18.68 12.29
C GLU A 473 12.77 19.54 13.56
N LYS A 474 11.67 19.38 14.31
CA LYS A 474 11.37 20.20 15.51
C LYS A 474 11.65 19.54 16.86
N ASP A 475 12.18 18.31 16.89
CA ASP A 475 12.74 17.77 18.13
C ASP A 475 14.06 18.49 18.44
N PRO A 476 14.26 19.04 19.66
CA PRO A 476 15.49 19.75 19.99
C PRO A 476 16.68 18.80 19.85
N VAL A 477 17.58 19.19 18.95
CA VAL A 477 18.81 18.49 18.56
C VAL A 477 19.60 18.00 19.77
N LYS A 478 19.40 16.74 20.16
CA LYS A 478 20.49 15.94 20.74
C LYS A 478 21.31 15.43 19.57
N THR A 479 22.55 15.90 19.48
CA THR A 479 23.54 15.55 18.46
C THR A 479 23.53 14.05 18.15
N LYS A 480 22.99 13.69 16.98
CA LYS A 480 23.02 12.33 16.44
C LYS A 480 24.46 11.98 16.04
N LYS A 481 24.94 10.80 16.43
CA LYS A 481 26.19 10.24 15.90
C LYS A 481 25.98 9.84 14.43
N PRO A 482 26.99 9.95 13.55
CA PRO A 482 26.87 9.55 12.17
C PRO A 482 26.75 8.01 12.10
N GLY A 483 25.62 7.50 11.60
CA GLY A 483 25.40 6.07 11.39
C GLY A 483 23.99 5.54 11.69
N GLU A 484 23.10 6.34 12.29
CA GLU A 484 21.76 5.86 12.66
C GLU A 484 20.75 6.12 11.52
N ARG A 485 20.52 5.10 10.69
CA ARG A 485 19.44 5.09 9.68
C ARG A 485 18.08 5.07 10.39
N THR A 486 17.16 5.92 9.94
CA THR A 486 15.79 6.04 10.45
C THR A 486 15.01 4.74 10.24
N MET A 487 14.94 3.90 11.27
CA MET A 487 13.91 2.87 11.36
C MET A 487 12.55 3.56 11.52
N ILE A 488 11.55 3.17 10.73
CA ILE A 488 10.14 3.42 11.06
C ILE A 488 9.88 2.69 12.39
N ARG A 489 9.90 3.44 13.50
CA ARG A 489 9.71 2.90 14.84
C ARG A 489 8.27 2.43 14.98
N ARG A 490 8.05 1.11 14.89
CA ARG A 490 6.77 0.48 15.26
C ARG A 490 6.42 0.91 16.70
N MET A 491 5.33 1.64 16.90
CA MET A 491 4.97 2.20 18.21
C MET A 491 4.67 1.07 19.21
N THR A 492 5.32 1.07 20.37
CA THR A 492 5.03 0.16 21.48
C THR A 492 3.85 0.67 22.30
N ARG A 493 3.18 -0.21 23.07
CA ARG A 493 2.01 0.11 23.92
C ARG A 493 2.22 1.30 24.87
N SER A 494 3.47 1.58 25.25
CA SER A 494 3.87 2.67 26.15
C SER A 494 3.90 4.07 25.53
N ASN A 495 3.86 4.19 24.20
CA ASN A 495 4.12 5.46 23.50
C ASN A 495 2.87 6.10 22.85
N ILE A 496 1.70 5.47 22.99
CA ILE A 496 0.46 5.98 22.39
C ILE A 496 -0.24 6.87 23.42
N THR A 497 -0.29 8.17 23.14
CA THR A 497 -0.99 9.18 23.94
C THR A 497 -2.23 9.68 23.20
N SER A 498 -3.16 10.32 23.91
CA SER A 498 -4.38 10.91 23.32
C SER A 498 -4.09 12.03 22.31
N GLU A 499 -2.89 12.62 22.37
CA GLU A 499 -2.39 13.65 21.44
C GLU A 499 -2.09 13.09 20.04
N HIS A 500 -1.89 11.77 19.93
CA HIS A 500 -1.72 11.12 18.64
C HIS A 500 -3.07 11.03 17.94
N LYS A 501 -3.30 11.96 17.00
CA LYS A 501 -4.51 12.01 16.20
C LYS A 501 -4.27 11.50 14.78
N GLY A 502 -5.33 11.03 14.15
CA GLY A 502 -5.27 10.49 12.80
C GLY A 502 -6.65 10.33 12.18
N VAL A 503 -6.67 9.75 10.99
CA VAL A 503 -7.88 9.29 10.33
C VAL A 503 -7.97 7.80 10.50
N LEU A 504 -9.07 7.35 11.11
CA LEU A 504 -9.46 5.96 11.14
C LEU A 504 -10.47 5.73 10.00
N THR A 505 -10.07 4.96 9.00
CA THR A 505 -11.00 4.46 7.98
C THR A 505 -11.48 3.07 8.38
N VAL A 506 -12.80 2.91 8.52
CA VAL A 506 -13.49 1.66 8.79
C VAL A 506 -14.20 1.20 7.53
N HIS A 507 -13.76 0.07 6.97
CA HIS A 507 -14.41 -0.58 5.84
C HIS A 507 -15.26 -1.74 6.36
N VAL A 508 -16.58 -1.58 6.31
CA VAL A 508 -17.54 -2.60 6.70
C VAL A 508 -17.80 -3.48 5.49
N ILE A 509 -17.22 -4.69 5.47
CA ILE A 509 -17.22 -5.55 4.29
C ILE A 509 -18.52 -6.36 4.26
N SER A 510 -18.72 -7.19 5.27
CA SER A 510 -19.85 -8.10 5.36
C SER A 510 -20.07 -8.58 6.79
N ALA A 511 -21.25 -9.12 7.06
CA ALA A 511 -21.48 -10.00 8.19
C ALA A 511 -22.03 -11.34 7.68
N SER A 512 -21.89 -12.38 8.48
CA SER A 512 -22.38 -13.71 8.13
C SER A 512 -23.06 -14.37 9.32
N ASN A 513 -24.06 -15.19 9.03
CA ASN A 513 -24.81 -15.99 10.01
C ASN A 513 -25.48 -15.13 11.10
N LEU A 514 -26.05 -13.98 10.70
CA LEU A 514 -26.81 -13.13 11.62
C LEU A 514 -28.15 -13.79 11.94
N THR A 515 -28.47 -13.89 13.23
CA THR A 515 -29.74 -14.44 13.71
C THR A 515 -30.34 -13.51 14.75
N THR A 516 -31.66 -13.32 14.69
CA THR A 516 -32.39 -12.57 15.71
C THR A 516 -32.78 -13.52 16.85
N PRO A 517 -32.85 -13.05 18.11
CA PRO A 517 -33.30 -13.86 19.24
C PRO A 517 -34.74 -14.41 19.14
N ASN A 518 -35.55 -13.87 18.21
CA ASN A 518 -36.94 -14.24 18.00
C ASN A 518 -37.04 -14.94 16.63
N GLU A 519 -37.34 -16.23 16.64
CA GLU A 519 -37.19 -17.18 15.52
C GLU A 519 -37.79 -16.74 14.15
N HIS A 520 -37.05 -17.09 13.08
CA HIS A 520 -37.44 -17.20 11.65
C HIS A 520 -38.23 -16.01 11.05
N GLY A 521 -37.51 -14.98 10.61
CA GLY A 521 -38.07 -13.97 9.72
C GLY A 521 -37.04 -12.90 9.37
N ASP A 522 -37.00 -12.57 8.09
CA ASP A 522 -36.40 -11.42 7.41
C ASP A 522 -35.58 -10.47 8.30
N VAL A 523 -34.27 -10.73 8.42
CA VAL A 523 -33.35 -9.81 9.11
C VAL A 523 -33.05 -8.67 8.15
N ASP A 524 -33.26 -7.43 8.61
CA ASP A 524 -32.95 -6.21 7.88
C ASP A 524 -31.70 -5.53 8.50
N PRO A 525 -30.48 -6.09 8.34
CA PRO A 525 -29.35 -5.66 9.14
C PRO A 525 -28.75 -4.33 8.66
N PHE A 526 -28.30 -3.54 9.64
CA PHE A 526 -27.39 -2.42 9.44
C PHE A 526 -26.42 -2.31 10.62
N VAL A 527 -25.31 -1.63 10.42
CA VAL A 527 -24.24 -1.48 11.41
C VAL A 527 -24.15 -0.03 11.86
N GLU A 528 -24.20 0.19 13.18
CA GLU A 528 -23.86 1.47 13.81
C GLU A 528 -22.40 1.43 14.28
N LEU A 529 -21.60 2.37 13.79
CA LEU A 529 -20.21 2.60 14.19
C LEU A 529 -20.16 3.81 15.12
N ALA A 530 -19.76 3.60 16.37
CA ALA A 530 -19.65 4.64 17.38
C ALA A 530 -18.21 4.75 17.88
N LEU A 531 -17.49 5.79 17.46
CA LEU A 531 -16.13 6.07 17.92
C LEU A 531 -16.18 6.98 19.16
N PHE A 532 -15.83 6.41 20.31
CA PHE A 532 -15.76 7.14 21.58
C PHE A 532 -14.34 7.68 21.82
N ASP A 533 -14.21 8.99 22.00
CA ASP A 533 -12.98 9.63 22.45
C ASP A 533 -13.01 9.85 23.98
N PRO A 534 -12.24 9.07 24.76
CA PRO A 534 -12.22 9.19 26.21
C PRO A 534 -11.61 10.53 26.69
N ALA A 535 -10.82 11.23 25.89
CA ALA A 535 -10.22 12.51 26.29
C ALA A 535 -11.23 13.67 26.21
N LYS A 536 -12.12 13.64 25.21
CA LYS A 536 -13.18 14.65 25.01
C LYS A 536 -14.52 14.25 25.62
N ASN A 537 -14.69 12.98 25.95
CA ASN A 537 -15.98 12.38 26.33
C ASN A 537 -17.07 12.59 25.25
N GLU A 538 -16.65 12.53 23.98
CA GLU A 538 -17.52 12.69 22.81
C GLU A 538 -17.62 11.36 22.06
N THR A 539 -18.76 11.12 21.42
CA THR A 539 -18.96 9.94 20.55
C THR A 539 -19.40 10.40 19.18
N GLU A 540 -18.62 10.06 18.16
CA GLU A 540 -19.02 10.23 16.77
C GLU A 540 -19.71 8.95 16.29
N ARG A 541 -20.86 9.07 15.63
CA ARG A 541 -21.64 7.93 15.14
C ARG A 541 -21.85 7.99 13.64
N GLN A 542 -21.68 6.87 12.96
CA GLN A 542 -21.99 6.68 11.54
C GLN A 542 -22.72 5.34 11.38
N GLU A 543 -23.65 5.23 10.43
CA GLU A 543 -24.45 4.02 10.19
C GLU A 543 -24.32 3.56 8.73
N THR A 544 -24.33 2.25 8.50
CA THR A 544 -24.39 1.68 7.14
C THR A 544 -25.78 1.79 6.52
N SER A 545 -25.86 1.51 5.22
CA SER A 545 -27.16 1.21 4.61
C SER A 545 -27.80 -0.03 5.24
N LYS A 546 -29.15 -0.03 5.25
CA LYS A 546 -29.96 -1.16 5.66
C LYS A 546 -30.05 -2.13 4.48
N GLN A 547 -29.69 -3.39 4.72
CA GLN A 547 -29.96 -4.47 3.78
C GLN A 547 -31.30 -5.11 4.16
N VAL A 548 -32.13 -5.44 3.18
CA VAL A 548 -33.47 -5.96 3.45
C VAL A 548 -33.47 -7.47 3.27
N ASN A 549 -33.95 -8.20 4.28
CA ASN A 549 -34.08 -9.65 4.29
C ASN A 549 -32.79 -10.38 3.86
N GLU A 550 -31.67 -10.02 4.47
CA GLU A 550 -30.34 -10.54 4.11
C GLU A 550 -29.55 -10.90 5.38
N PRO A 551 -29.52 -12.19 5.78
CA PRO A 551 -28.79 -12.64 6.97
C PRO A 551 -27.27 -12.69 6.78
N ASP A 552 -26.79 -12.64 5.54
CA ASP A 552 -25.37 -12.58 5.17
C ASP A 552 -25.05 -11.27 4.41
N PRO A 553 -25.27 -10.10 5.05
CA PRO A 553 -25.23 -8.83 4.36
C PRO A 553 -23.83 -8.47 3.88
N LYS A 554 -23.78 -7.86 2.68
CA LYS A 554 -22.57 -7.28 2.09
C LYS A 554 -22.79 -5.80 1.89
N TRP A 555 -22.07 -4.99 2.66
CA TRP A 555 -22.14 -3.53 2.55
C TRP A 555 -21.06 -2.99 1.63
N GLY A 556 -19.79 -3.34 1.86
CA GLY A 556 -18.66 -2.74 1.15
C GLY A 556 -18.53 -1.24 1.38
N GLU A 557 -19.05 -0.72 2.49
CA GLU A 557 -19.11 0.71 2.80
C GLU A 557 -17.91 1.16 3.63
N LYS A 558 -17.42 2.38 3.37
CA LYS A 558 -16.25 2.95 4.03
C LYS A 558 -16.62 4.22 4.79
N PHE A 559 -16.21 4.28 6.05
CA PHE A 559 -16.47 5.37 6.98
C PHE A 559 -15.15 5.95 7.44
N ASP A 560 -15.06 7.27 7.51
CA ASP A 560 -13.87 7.98 7.99
C ASP A 560 -14.20 8.70 9.29
N PHE A 561 -13.44 8.40 10.33
CA PHE A 561 -13.41 9.18 11.56
C PHE A 561 -12.16 10.04 11.54
N ILE A 562 -12.36 11.35 11.43
CA ILE A 562 -11.28 12.32 11.20
C ILE A 562 -10.86 12.92 12.54
N MET A 563 -9.56 13.12 12.73
CA MET A 563 -9.01 13.58 14.02
C MET A 563 -9.35 12.66 15.19
N ALA A 564 -9.57 11.38 14.90
CA ALA A 564 -9.71 10.32 15.88
C ALA A 564 -8.48 10.29 16.78
N SER A 565 -8.67 10.06 18.07
CA SER A 565 -7.55 9.86 18.99
C SER A 565 -7.09 8.40 18.93
N ALA A 566 -5.79 8.16 19.03
CA ALA A 566 -5.24 6.80 19.10
C ALA A 566 -5.69 6.04 20.36
N THR A 567 -6.22 6.74 21.38
CA THR A 567 -6.83 6.16 22.58
C THR A 567 -8.34 5.92 22.46
N SER A 568 -8.96 6.31 21.35
CA SER A 568 -10.38 6.11 21.12
C SER A 568 -10.76 4.63 21.08
N VAL A 569 -12.04 4.36 21.32
CA VAL A 569 -12.62 3.02 21.27
C VAL A 569 -13.76 3.01 20.27
N LEU A 570 -13.65 2.13 19.28
CA LEU A 570 -14.70 1.92 18.29
C LEU A 570 -15.65 0.84 18.78
N ASN A 571 -16.89 1.23 19.05
CA ASN A 571 -17.99 0.32 19.31
C ASN A 571 -18.76 0.12 18.02
N ILE A 572 -18.97 -1.13 17.65
CA ILE A 572 -19.67 -1.55 16.45
C ILE A 572 -20.87 -2.34 16.91
N VAL A 573 -22.07 -1.93 16.51
CA VAL A 573 -23.31 -2.60 16.91
C VAL A 573 -24.09 -2.95 15.66
N VAL A 574 -24.44 -4.23 15.52
CA VAL A 574 -25.29 -4.71 14.44
C VAL A 574 -26.73 -4.69 14.94
N TYR A 575 -27.59 -4.01 14.19
CA TYR A 575 -29.00 -3.87 14.49
C TYR A 575 -29.84 -4.49 13.39
N ASP A 576 -31.03 -4.93 13.77
CA ASP A 576 -32.13 -5.31 12.90
C ASP A 576 -33.22 -4.23 12.97
N THR A 577 -33.81 -3.87 11.83
CA THR A 577 -35.04 -3.07 11.83
C THR A 577 -36.25 -3.96 11.78
N LEU A 578 -37.08 -3.94 12.83
CA LEU A 578 -38.32 -4.71 12.84
C LEU A 578 -39.25 -4.27 11.69
N GLY A 579 -39.67 -5.24 10.88
CA GLY A 579 -40.37 -5.02 9.61
C GLY A 579 -41.62 -4.15 9.70
N TRP A 580 -41.74 -3.24 8.74
CA TRP A 580 -42.85 -2.28 8.55
C TRP A 580 -44.26 -2.92 8.45
N MET A 581 -44.35 -4.23 8.17
CA MET A 581 -45.62 -4.96 7.99
C MET A 581 -46.37 -5.24 9.30
N GLU A 582 -45.69 -5.39 10.44
CA GLU A 582 -46.37 -5.59 11.73
C GLU A 582 -47.09 -4.33 12.23
N GLY A 583 -46.61 -3.14 11.84
CA GLY A 583 -47.20 -1.86 12.24
C GLY A 583 -48.57 -1.57 11.61
N ARG A 584 -48.94 -2.27 10.53
CA ARG A 584 -50.16 -1.98 9.75
C ARG A 584 -51.42 -2.67 10.29
N LEU A 585 -51.26 -3.73 11.09
CA LEU A 585 -52.37 -4.44 11.77
C LEU A 585 -52.71 -3.85 13.14
N SER A 586 -51.89 -2.93 13.65
CA SER A 586 -52.17 -2.21 14.89
C SER A 586 -52.87 -0.89 14.58
N LEU A 587 -54.05 -0.68 15.19
CA LEU A 587 -54.83 0.58 15.19
C LEU A 587 -54.05 1.83 15.69
N LYS A 588 -52.74 1.70 15.98
CA LYS A 588 -51.83 2.77 16.41
C LYS A 588 -50.94 3.35 15.29
N GLY A 589 -51.08 2.91 14.04
CA GLY A 589 -50.30 3.41 12.89
C GLY A 589 -50.56 4.87 12.44
N LEU A 590 -51.44 5.60 13.14
CA LEU A 590 -51.77 7.01 12.85
C LEU A 590 -50.90 8.03 13.62
N THR A 591 -50.11 7.58 14.59
CA THR A 591 -49.21 8.44 15.38
C THR A 591 -47.78 8.03 15.07
N GLY A 592 -47.12 8.73 14.14
CA GLY A 592 -45.77 8.42 13.65
C GLY A 592 -44.76 8.12 14.76
N ARG A 593 -44.57 6.84 15.07
CA ARG A 593 -43.63 6.38 16.10
C ARG A 593 -42.35 5.90 15.42
N LYS A 594 -41.22 6.30 16.01
CA LYS A 594 -39.83 5.90 15.68
C LYS A 594 -39.73 4.40 15.35
N GLU A 595 -38.96 4.09 14.30
CA GLU A 595 -38.51 2.74 13.98
C GLU A 595 -37.91 2.08 15.23
N THR A 596 -38.38 0.87 15.56
CA THR A 596 -37.83 0.06 16.65
C THR A 596 -36.63 -0.72 16.12
N LYS A 597 -35.42 -0.29 16.50
CA LYS A 597 -34.16 -1.00 16.22
C LYS A 597 -33.93 -2.08 17.28
N GLN A 598 -33.69 -3.33 16.87
CA GLN A 598 -33.33 -4.44 17.77
C GLN A 598 -31.84 -4.76 17.65
N LYS A 599 -31.12 -4.82 18.77
CA LYS A 599 -29.69 -5.17 18.78
C LYS A 599 -29.51 -6.67 18.50
N ILE A 600 -28.70 -7.01 17.49
CA ILE A 600 -28.29 -8.39 17.17
C ILE A 600 -27.02 -8.74 17.93
N GLY A 601 -26.00 -7.88 17.86
CA GLY A 601 -24.70 -8.13 18.48
C GLY A 601 -23.81 -6.90 18.47
N ASN A 602 -22.67 -6.97 19.15
CA ASN A 602 -21.71 -5.86 19.21
C ASN A 602 -20.25 -6.34 19.19
N LEU A 603 -19.37 -5.43 18.83
CA LEU A 603 -17.94 -5.60 18.83
C LEU A 603 -17.29 -4.32 19.36
N ARG A 604 -16.25 -4.46 20.19
CA ARG A 604 -15.53 -3.33 20.77
C ARG A 604 -14.05 -3.44 20.47
N LEU A 605 -13.51 -2.45 19.76
CA LEU A 605 -12.12 -2.43 19.31
C LEU A 605 -11.38 -1.20 19.82
N HIS A 606 -10.18 -1.41 20.37
CA HIS A 606 -9.30 -0.33 20.78
C HIS A 606 -8.47 0.17 19.59
N ILE A 607 -8.59 1.46 19.27
CA ILE A 607 -7.89 2.03 18.10
C ILE A 607 -6.37 1.96 18.23
N SER A 608 -5.85 1.91 19.45
CA SER A 608 -4.42 1.71 19.72
C SER A 608 -3.83 0.45 19.06
N GLU A 609 -4.64 -0.58 18.77
CA GLU A 609 -4.18 -1.79 18.06
C GLU A 609 -4.06 -1.54 16.57
N VAL A 610 -5.04 -0.84 15.98
CA VAL A 610 -5.01 -0.41 14.57
C VAL A 610 -3.83 0.51 14.32
N VAL A 611 -3.54 1.44 15.23
CA VAL A 611 -2.40 2.37 15.16
C VAL A 611 -1.06 1.62 15.10
N ARG A 612 -0.91 0.52 15.86
CA ARG A 612 0.34 -0.27 15.86
C ARG A 612 0.55 -1.08 14.59
N ASN A 613 -0.53 -1.57 14.01
CA ASN A 613 -0.50 -2.40 12.81
C ASN A 613 -0.60 -1.56 11.53
N GLY A 614 -1.05 -0.31 11.62
CA GLY A 614 -1.36 0.58 10.49
C GLY A 614 -2.64 0.17 9.76
N LYS A 615 -2.78 -1.11 9.43
CA LYS A 615 -3.97 -1.71 8.83
C LYS A 615 -4.27 -3.05 9.49
N ILE A 616 -5.55 -3.34 9.70
CA ILE A 616 -6.03 -4.63 10.20
C ILE A 616 -7.22 -5.04 9.33
N ARG A 617 -7.22 -6.25 8.78
CA ARG A 617 -8.38 -6.85 8.13
C ARG A 617 -8.62 -8.20 8.76
N ASP A 618 -9.81 -8.41 9.31
CA ASP A 618 -10.14 -9.65 10.01
C ASP A 618 -11.65 -9.91 10.02
N SER A 619 -12.04 -11.08 10.51
CA SER A 619 -13.42 -11.43 10.84
C SER A 619 -13.54 -11.64 12.35
N TRP A 620 -14.45 -10.90 12.98
CA TRP A 620 -14.66 -10.94 14.43
C TRP A 620 -16.03 -11.53 14.77
N ALA A 621 -16.07 -12.43 15.74
CA ALA A 621 -17.32 -12.90 16.31
C ALA A 621 -18.02 -11.76 17.08
N LEU A 622 -19.32 -11.61 16.84
CA LEU A 622 -20.15 -10.64 17.56
C LEU A 622 -20.39 -11.11 19.00
N GLN A 623 -20.29 -10.17 19.94
CA GLN A 623 -20.64 -10.36 21.34
C GLN A 623 -22.16 -10.31 21.51
N ASP A 624 -22.65 -10.91 22.59
CA ASP A 624 -24.07 -11.02 22.94
C ASP A 624 -24.94 -11.85 21.97
N THR A 625 -24.32 -12.63 21.07
CA THR A 625 -24.99 -13.61 20.20
C THR A 625 -24.30 -14.98 20.23
N GLN A 626 -25.04 -16.06 19.95
CA GLN A 626 -24.47 -17.40 19.77
C GLN A 626 -23.85 -17.59 18.39
N GLN A 627 -24.27 -16.79 17.40
CA GLN A 627 -23.91 -16.91 15.99
C GLN A 627 -23.85 -15.53 15.34
N GLY A 628 -22.83 -15.29 14.51
CA GLY A 628 -22.69 -14.03 13.77
C GLY A 628 -21.26 -13.53 13.79
N ASP A 629 -20.65 -13.42 12.61
CA ASP A 629 -19.33 -12.85 12.43
C ASP A 629 -19.42 -11.58 11.58
N ILE A 630 -18.56 -10.60 11.87
CA ILE A 630 -18.44 -9.38 11.07
C ILE A 630 -17.02 -9.25 10.52
N THR A 631 -16.92 -9.09 9.21
CA THR A 631 -15.65 -8.87 8.50
C THR A 631 -15.43 -7.39 8.26
N LEU A 632 -14.32 -6.85 8.78
CA LEU A 632 -13.97 -5.43 8.66
C LEU A 632 -12.52 -5.27 8.18
N ALA A 633 -12.25 -4.14 7.54
CA ALA A 633 -10.89 -3.65 7.36
C ALA A 633 -10.73 -2.25 7.96
N LEU A 634 -9.84 -2.11 8.93
CA LEU A 634 -9.52 -0.89 9.65
C LEU A 634 -8.17 -0.37 9.17
N THR A 635 -8.10 0.90 8.79
CA THR A 635 -6.84 1.55 8.40
C THR A 635 -6.65 2.82 9.21
N TRP A 636 -5.45 3.01 9.75
CA TRP A 636 -5.05 4.21 10.47
C TRP A 636 -4.04 5.01 9.67
N THR A 637 -4.35 6.27 9.42
CA THR A 637 -3.42 7.24 8.84
C THR A 637 -3.13 8.31 9.89
N SER A 638 -1.88 8.37 10.36
CA SER A 638 -1.49 9.39 11.34
C SER A 638 -1.47 10.75 10.66
N ILE A 639 -2.08 11.75 11.30
CA ILE A 639 -2.18 13.10 10.75
C ILE A 639 -1.73 14.09 11.82
N GLN A 640 -0.88 15.02 11.41
CA GLN A 640 -0.52 16.17 12.23
C GLN A 640 -1.07 17.43 11.57
N LEU A 641 -1.93 18.13 12.31
CA LEU A 641 -2.30 19.50 11.95
C LEU A 641 -1.17 20.46 12.34
N ASP A 642 -1.06 21.57 11.61
CA ASP A 642 -0.03 22.57 11.90
C ASP A 642 -0.23 23.27 13.25
N ALA A 643 -1.47 23.57 13.64
CA ALA A 643 -1.91 23.99 14.97
C ALA A 643 -3.37 23.55 15.23
N GLU A 644 -3.72 23.26 16.49
CA GLU A 644 -5.10 22.88 16.86
C GLU A 644 -6.09 24.06 16.78
N SER A 645 -5.60 25.31 16.75
CA SER A 645 -6.41 26.54 16.68
C SER A 645 -6.84 26.94 15.26
N ASP A 646 -6.64 26.08 14.26
CA ASP A 646 -6.85 26.42 12.84
C ASP A 646 -8.27 26.17 12.35
N ILE A 647 -9.07 25.35 13.04
CA ILE A 647 -10.45 25.05 12.66
C ILE A 647 -11.35 26.17 13.19
N LYS A 648 -11.72 27.12 12.33
CA LYS A 648 -12.53 28.29 12.73
C LYS A 648 -14.03 28.04 12.64
N ALA A 649 -14.44 26.97 11.97
CA ALA A 649 -15.82 26.50 11.98
C ALA A 649 -16.06 25.68 13.25
N GLU A 650 -16.27 26.35 14.39
CA GLU A 650 -16.62 25.66 15.63
C GLU A 650 -18.00 25.01 15.53
N PRO A 651 -18.19 23.80 16.10
CA PRO A 651 -19.49 23.17 16.21
C PRO A 651 -20.41 24.03 17.10
N SER A 652 -21.68 24.19 16.71
CA SER A 652 -22.66 24.86 17.56
C SER A 652 -22.86 24.03 18.83
N ASN A 653 -22.57 24.60 20.00
CA ASN A 653 -22.97 24.05 21.30
C ASN A 653 -24.48 23.86 21.33
N GLY A 654 -24.95 22.64 21.08
CA GLY A 654 -26.32 22.23 21.33
C GLY A 654 -26.53 22.13 22.84
N LYS A 655 -26.87 23.25 23.47
CA LYS A 655 -27.62 23.18 24.72
C LYS A 655 -28.98 22.59 24.35
N GLU A 656 -29.21 21.33 24.72
CA GLU A 656 -30.57 20.84 24.95
C GLU A 656 -31.21 21.81 25.94
N ALA A 657 -32.05 22.70 25.41
CA ALA A 657 -33.05 23.37 26.21
C ALA A 657 -34.08 22.30 26.56
N ASP A 658 -33.86 21.67 27.71
CA ASP A 658 -34.84 20.85 28.40
C ASP A 658 -35.90 21.81 28.96
N ASP A 659 -36.80 22.27 28.08
CA ASP A 659 -37.98 23.06 28.44
C ASP A 659 -39.22 22.16 28.40
N ASN A 660 -39.58 21.70 29.60
CA ASN A 660 -40.90 21.36 30.13
C ASN A 660 -41.70 20.17 29.56
N GLU A 661 -42.08 19.24 30.44
CA GLU A 661 -43.37 19.36 31.15
C GLU A 661 -43.39 18.51 32.45
N GLU A 662 -43.73 19.18 33.55
CA GLU A 662 -44.28 18.62 34.81
C GLU A 662 -45.74 18.16 34.63
#